data_AF-A0A1H2EGP8-F1
#
_entry.id   AF-A0A1H2EGP8-F1
#
_cell.length_a   1.000
_cell.length_b   1.000
_cell.length_c   1.000
_cell.angle_alpha   90.00
_cell.angle_beta   90.00
_cell.angle_gamma   90.00
#
_symmetry.space_group_name_H-M   'P 1'
#
loop_
_entity.id
_entity.type
_entity.pdbx_description
1 polymer ?
#
loop_
_entity_poly.entity_id
_entity_poly.type
_entity_poly.pdbx_seq_one_letter_code
_entity_poly.pdbx_strand_id
1 'polypeptide(L)'
;MNKDARVVVITPTIGTPELRQAVASVQAQTAPVRHLVVVDGDKFLPAVQQVLADLPAPELMVLPENTGANGFNGHRVYASVPHLVNADYVLFLDEDNWFEPEHVASLLELALQDELDFAYALRKVVSKTGEYLCHDDCESLGKWPAFHGRTHLVDTSCYLFRRQWLIKHCHLWHTDNWHVDRNFFSHSSQLPNVRFACSGHYSLNYRLGSTERSVKQDFFQRGNALMAQKYAGKFPWSQRGSADVATDVVPAEAPRPVYRLEDLILFAGVKQDAYRPDAALLSKADRQTFAVLPPAISEQLQQLQRLLPLEQHQQMLRQLYGRSAIDLKTLIPDLRRAGLVTSGNDLYDKVLSETPTRAGHGAEWVLGIASADRPAMVERLLQSLLPYVSDVTPSPLLVFVDDSRQADHAQRNEAALRAFAADSGLQLVYHNRATRARLVKTLAGRQPELSASLHWLLDPVAHPEDSGTYGLGKNLLSLYASGKKLLMLDDDCLLPPWQGDEVKPGASLSFQTSDFAIYDSFDAAMADARPAGVNPLQAHLDVLGQPLGQVFRQRNAQPEEIALWQGLSAEQIPHLSSAAPVSMTTNTIIGAQNSRRMDMLFTLGQSGERVERYLQGAVGQTEKPQISWRMSERDCIHPQIALLCTTLSGVAVTELPAPCIPVGRSEDLFLGELTRYLTFSAQHYRFAWGLVHQPQPERSWNPWAVQSGGPLDTVFLHRALLRLCESECHLQSPEQRYAYLLTRLQELLLDPDAWMFAEGVRFRTQRCKSLRQNLQDSAHLPHYQAALKRQLADADKALAEVKSELAALRFSWQSEGLALLNALRDWPGIVALCRSQQELLAGLGDES
;
A
#
# COMPACT_ATOMS: atom_id res chain seq x y z
N MET A 1 -51.64 1.49 10.49
CA MET A 1 -50.95 0.53 11.38
C MET A 1 -51.45 -0.87 11.07
N ASN A 2 -50.59 -1.74 10.57
CA ASN A 2 -50.95 -3.14 10.37
C ASN A 2 -51.05 -3.79 11.77
N LYS A 3 -52.27 -4.05 12.24
CA LYS A 3 -52.54 -4.58 13.60
C LYS A 3 -52.09 -6.05 13.78
N ASP A 4 -51.53 -6.67 12.74
CA ASP A 4 -51.24 -8.10 12.69
C ASP A 4 -49.73 -8.43 12.70
N ALA A 5 -48.84 -7.46 12.97
CA ALA A 5 -47.40 -7.72 13.04
C ALA A 5 -47.06 -8.68 14.18
N ARG A 6 -46.48 -9.85 13.86
CA ARG A 6 -46.08 -10.85 14.86
C ARG A 6 -44.73 -10.47 15.45
N VAL A 7 -44.70 -10.21 16.75
CA VAL A 7 -43.48 -9.84 17.48
C VAL A 7 -43.08 -10.95 18.44
N VAL A 8 -41.78 -11.25 18.51
CA VAL A 8 -41.23 -12.18 19.50
C VAL A 8 -40.05 -11.56 20.26
N VAL A 9 -40.02 -11.74 21.57
CA VAL A 9 -38.84 -11.47 22.42
C VAL A 9 -38.11 -12.79 22.66
N ILE A 10 -36.80 -12.80 22.47
CA ILE A 10 -35.93 -13.95 22.73
C ILE A 10 -35.08 -13.65 23.97
N THR A 11 -35.18 -14.52 24.98
CA THR A 11 -34.39 -14.42 26.22
C THR A 11 -33.58 -15.70 26.46
N PRO A 12 -32.25 -15.71 26.21
CA PRO A 12 -31.38 -16.79 26.64
C PRO A 12 -31.23 -16.75 28.17
N THR A 13 -31.22 -17.92 28.81
CA THR A 13 -31.10 -17.97 30.28
C THR A 13 -30.51 -19.29 30.77
N ILE A 14 -29.82 -19.19 31.91
CA ILE A 14 -29.42 -20.34 32.74
C ILE A 14 -30.25 -20.44 34.05
N GLY A 15 -31.31 -19.63 34.20
CA GLY A 15 -32.24 -19.65 35.32
C GLY A 15 -31.82 -18.79 36.52
N THR A 16 -31.27 -17.60 36.31
CA THR A 16 -30.97 -16.67 37.40
C THR A 16 -32.26 -16.13 38.05
N PRO A 17 -32.24 -15.68 39.32
CA PRO A 17 -33.41 -15.08 39.97
C PRO A 17 -34.00 -13.88 39.21
N GLU A 18 -33.14 -13.11 38.53
CA GLU A 18 -33.52 -11.92 37.77
C GLU A 18 -34.43 -12.24 36.56
N LEU A 19 -34.35 -13.47 36.02
CA LEU A 19 -35.19 -13.93 34.91
C LEU A 19 -36.69 -13.72 35.18
N ARG A 20 -37.14 -13.87 36.43
CA ARG A 20 -38.54 -13.65 36.80
C ARG A 20 -39.00 -12.23 36.42
N GLN A 21 -38.16 -11.23 36.67
CA GLN A 21 -38.48 -9.84 36.36
C GLN A 21 -38.44 -9.59 34.85
N ALA A 22 -37.47 -10.16 34.14
CA ALA A 22 -37.40 -10.10 32.68
C ALA A 22 -38.70 -10.63 32.04
N VAL A 23 -39.13 -11.84 32.42
CA VAL A 23 -40.36 -12.47 31.91
C VAL A 23 -41.61 -11.67 32.26
N ALA A 24 -41.74 -11.23 33.52
CA ALA A 24 -42.88 -10.40 33.93
C ALA A 24 -42.97 -9.09 33.11
N SER A 25 -41.83 -8.50 32.73
CA SER A 25 -41.81 -7.25 31.94
C SER A 25 -42.26 -7.44 30.49
N VAL A 26 -42.01 -8.61 29.90
CA VAL A 26 -42.51 -8.94 28.55
C VAL A 26 -44.01 -9.21 28.59
N GLN A 27 -44.50 -9.85 29.66
CA GLN A 27 -45.93 -10.07 29.86
C GLN A 27 -46.72 -8.78 30.10
N ALA A 28 -46.06 -7.75 30.65
CA ALA A 28 -46.64 -6.44 30.91
C ALA A 28 -46.62 -5.49 29.69
N GLN A 29 -46.17 -5.94 28.52
CA GLN A 29 -46.12 -5.09 27.32
C GLN A 29 -47.52 -4.71 26.84
N THR A 30 -47.68 -3.46 26.42
CA THR A 30 -48.95 -2.93 25.87
C THR A 30 -49.21 -3.39 24.43
N ALA A 31 -48.16 -3.79 23.70
CA ALA A 31 -48.27 -4.42 22.40
C ALA A 31 -48.36 -5.95 22.52
N PRO A 32 -49.17 -6.63 21.69
CA PRO A 32 -49.17 -8.09 21.60
C PRO A 32 -47.78 -8.63 21.23
N VAL A 33 -47.21 -9.46 22.10
CA VAL A 33 -45.87 -10.02 21.92
C VAL A 33 -45.80 -11.46 22.41
N ARG A 34 -45.05 -12.30 21.70
CA ARG A 34 -44.72 -13.66 22.15
C ARG A 34 -43.38 -13.62 22.90
N HIS A 35 -43.27 -14.34 24.01
CA HIS A 35 -42.00 -14.49 24.72
C HIS A 35 -41.46 -15.90 24.55
N LEU A 36 -40.31 -16.02 23.87
CA LEU A 36 -39.55 -17.26 23.76
C LEU A 36 -38.36 -17.21 24.73
N VAL A 37 -38.45 -17.98 25.81
CA VAL A 37 -37.36 -18.18 26.76
C VAL A 37 -36.54 -19.39 26.32
N VAL A 38 -35.26 -19.17 26.02
CA VAL A 38 -34.34 -20.20 25.56
C VAL A 38 -33.50 -20.67 26.74
N VAL A 39 -33.78 -21.87 27.21
CA VAL A 39 -33.02 -22.54 28.27
C VAL A 39 -31.71 -23.04 27.67
N ASP A 40 -30.61 -22.37 28.00
CA ASP A 40 -29.30 -22.59 27.39
C ASP A 40 -28.56 -23.77 28.07
N GLY A 41 -29.11 -24.96 27.86
CA GLY A 41 -28.66 -26.23 28.42
C GLY A 41 -29.74 -26.92 29.25
N ASP A 42 -30.03 -28.18 28.93
CA ASP A 42 -31.07 -29.00 29.55
C ASP A 42 -30.96 -29.06 31.09
N LYS A 43 -29.73 -29.08 31.61
CA LYS A 43 -29.42 -29.07 33.04
C LYS A 43 -29.97 -27.86 33.80
N PHE A 44 -30.26 -26.75 33.12
CA PHE A 44 -30.80 -25.53 33.72
C PHE A 44 -32.33 -25.49 33.70
N LEU A 45 -33.00 -26.40 33.00
CA LEU A 45 -34.46 -26.44 32.92
C LEU A 45 -35.14 -26.46 34.30
N PRO A 46 -34.69 -27.26 35.30
CA PRO A 46 -35.31 -27.24 36.63
C PRO A 46 -35.22 -25.88 37.32
N ALA A 47 -34.07 -25.20 37.19
CA ALA A 47 -33.88 -23.86 37.77
C ALA A 47 -34.79 -22.83 37.11
N VAL A 48 -34.89 -22.85 35.78
CA VAL A 48 -35.79 -21.98 35.01
C VAL A 48 -37.26 -22.24 35.42
N GLN A 49 -37.70 -23.50 35.48
CA GLN A 49 -39.05 -23.85 35.90
C GLN A 49 -39.37 -23.37 37.32
N GLN A 50 -38.41 -23.47 38.24
CA GLN A 50 -38.55 -23.00 39.60
C GLN A 50 -38.71 -21.47 39.65
N VAL A 51 -37.90 -20.71 38.92
CA VAL A 51 -37.96 -19.24 38.88
C VAL A 51 -39.31 -18.76 38.32
N LEU A 52 -39.86 -19.50 37.34
CA LEU A 52 -41.07 -19.15 36.60
C LEU A 52 -42.37 -19.75 37.18
N ALA A 53 -42.31 -20.53 38.27
CA ALA A 53 -43.44 -21.34 38.75
C ALA A 53 -44.76 -20.57 38.99
N ASP A 54 -44.68 -19.29 39.36
CA ASP A 54 -45.86 -18.45 39.66
C ASP A 54 -46.20 -17.43 38.56
N LEU A 55 -45.53 -17.52 37.40
CA LEU A 55 -45.82 -16.67 36.25
C LEU A 55 -46.63 -17.45 35.21
N PRO A 56 -47.47 -16.78 34.40
CA PRO A 56 -47.98 -17.36 33.17
C PRO A 56 -46.82 -17.96 32.35
N ALA A 57 -46.97 -19.21 31.91
CA ALA A 57 -45.87 -19.92 31.27
C ALA A 57 -45.49 -19.26 29.93
N PRO A 58 -44.23 -18.81 29.75
CA PRO A 58 -43.74 -18.39 28.44
C PRO A 58 -43.50 -19.61 27.53
N GLU A 59 -43.25 -19.37 26.25
CA GLU A 59 -42.79 -20.42 25.34
C GLU A 59 -41.35 -20.81 25.72
N LEU A 60 -41.08 -22.10 25.87
CA LEU A 60 -39.76 -22.61 26.22
C LEU A 60 -39.11 -23.33 25.04
N MET A 61 -37.85 -23.01 24.76
CA MET A 61 -36.96 -23.77 23.89
C MET A 61 -35.77 -24.24 24.72
N VAL A 62 -35.57 -25.56 24.81
CA VAL A 62 -34.47 -26.14 25.60
C VAL A 62 -33.35 -26.58 24.68
N LEU A 63 -32.17 -26.00 24.86
CA LEU A 63 -30.97 -26.41 24.15
C LEU A 63 -30.29 -27.58 24.87
N PRO A 64 -29.65 -28.51 24.12
CA PRO A 64 -28.99 -29.67 24.73
C PRO A 64 -27.74 -29.29 25.52
N GLU A 65 -27.12 -28.14 25.23
CA GLU A 65 -25.87 -27.70 25.84
C GLU A 65 -25.92 -26.21 26.20
N ASN A 66 -25.04 -25.78 27.11
CA ASN A 66 -24.84 -24.37 27.43
C ASN A 66 -23.96 -23.72 26.36
N THR A 67 -24.60 -23.07 25.40
CA THR A 67 -23.94 -22.41 24.27
C THR A 67 -23.36 -21.04 24.63
N GLY A 68 -23.82 -20.41 25.71
CA GLY A 68 -23.34 -19.14 26.26
C GLY A 68 -22.09 -19.26 27.15
N ALA A 69 -21.64 -20.47 27.47
CA ALA A 69 -20.41 -20.69 28.23
C ALA A 69 -19.15 -20.16 27.48
N ASN A 70 -18.02 -20.07 28.17
CA ASN A 70 -16.72 -19.67 27.60
C ASN A 70 -16.69 -18.28 26.93
N GLY A 71 -17.49 -17.33 27.44
CA GLY A 71 -17.49 -15.93 26.98
C GLY A 71 -18.51 -15.61 25.88
N PHE A 72 -19.34 -16.59 25.48
CA PHE A 72 -20.39 -16.37 24.48
C PHE A 72 -21.65 -15.69 25.03
N ASN A 73 -21.92 -15.70 26.34
CA ASN A 73 -22.96 -14.91 27.02
C ASN A 73 -24.31 -14.81 26.26
N GLY A 74 -24.85 -15.93 25.78
CA GLY A 74 -26.12 -15.96 25.02
C GLY A 74 -26.03 -15.53 23.55
N HIS A 75 -24.89 -15.05 23.06
CA HIS A 75 -24.76 -14.54 21.70
C HIS A 75 -25.00 -15.62 20.62
N ARG A 76 -24.70 -16.89 20.91
CA ARG A 76 -25.03 -18.01 19.99
C ARG A 76 -26.53 -18.24 19.87
N VAL A 77 -27.30 -17.97 20.91
CA VAL A 77 -28.76 -18.00 20.87
C VAL A 77 -29.26 -16.85 19.99
N TYR A 78 -28.76 -15.63 20.20
CA TYR A 78 -29.10 -14.47 19.37
C TYR A 78 -28.70 -14.67 17.90
N ALA A 79 -27.63 -15.40 17.62
CA ALA A 79 -27.19 -15.71 16.26
C ALA A 79 -28.04 -16.78 15.55
N SER A 80 -28.68 -17.70 16.28
CA SER A 80 -29.29 -18.90 15.70
C SER A 80 -30.82 -18.92 15.77
N VAL A 81 -31.40 -18.52 16.90
CA VAL A 81 -32.85 -18.62 17.15
C VAL A 81 -33.70 -17.73 16.23
N PRO A 82 -33.24 -16.55 15.75
CA PRO A 82 -34.01 -15.78 14.77
C PRO A 82 -34.39 -16.57 13.49
N HIS A 83 -33.57 -17.55 13.10
CA HIS A 83 -33.87 -18.43 11.97
C HIS A 83 -35.06 -19.36 12.25
N LEU A 84 -35.28 -19.73 13.52
CA LEU A 84 -36.22 -20.77 13.94
C LEU A 84 -37.63 -20.22 14.29
N VAL A 85 -37.76 -18.91 14.47
CA VAL A 85 -39.04 -18.28 14.88
C VAL A 85 -39.84 -17.76 13.69
N ASN A 86 -41.14 -18.03 13.64
CA ASN A 86 -42.05 -17.43 12.66
C ASN A 86 -42.67 -16.14 13.21
N ALA A 87 -41.92 -15.04 13.10
CA ALA A 87 -42.32 -13.68 13.49
C ALA A 87 -41.92 -12.67 12.41
N ASP A 88 -42.52 -11.49 12.44
CA ASP A 88 -42.18 -10.39 11.53
C ASP A 88 -41.09 -9.49 12.15
N TYR A 89 -41.14 -9.32 13.48
CA TYR A 89 -40.14 -8.59 14.27
C TYR A 89 -39.62 -9.41 15.45
N VAL A 90 -38.34 -9.19 15.80
CA VAL A 90 -37.62 -9.89 16.86
C VAL A 90 -36.96 -8.88 17.79
N LEU A 91 -37.10 -9.06 19.10
CA LEU A 91 -36.33 -8.34 20.12
C LEU A 91 -35.46 -9.32 20.90
N PHE A 92 -34.38 -8.80 21.46
CA PHE A 92 -33.52 -9.53 22.40
C PHE A 92 -33.73 -8.97 23.81
N LEU A 93 -33.62 -9.84 24.81
CA LEU A 93 -33.67 -9.46 26.22
C LEU A 93 -32.76 -10.37 27.02
N ASP A 94 -31.72 -9.80 27.61
CA ASP A 94 -30.86 -10.47 28.56
C ASP A 94 -31.63 -10.73 29.87
N GLU A 95 -31.37 -11.87 30.51
CA GLU A 95 -32.16 -12.36 31.64
C GLU A 95 -32.10 -11.46 32.89
N ASP A 96 -31.11 -10.58 33.01
CA ASP A 96 -30.91 -9.66 34.14
C ASP A 96 -31.50 -8.25 33.93
N ASN A 97 -31.99 -7.97 32.72
CA ASN A 97 -32.61 -6.71 32.32
C ASN A 97 -34.14 -6.83 32.23
N TRP A 98 -34.84 -5.71 32.09
CA TRP A 98 -36.30 -5.72 31.89
C TRP A 98 -36.83 -4.50 31.13
N PHE A 99 -37.98 -4.66 30.49
CA PHE A 99 -38.61 -3.61 29.69
C PHE A 99 -39.61 -2.76 30.49
N GLU A 100 -39.76 -1.49 30.12
CA GLU A 100 -40.94 -0.69 30.46
C GLU A 100 -42.17 -1.17 29.66
N PRO A 101 -43.41 -0.97 30.13
CA PRO A 101 -44.62 -1.48 29.46
C PRO A 101 -44.79 -1.06 27.98
N GLU A 102 -44.26 0.09 27.59
CA GLU A 102 -44.37 0.63 26.23
C GLU A 102 -43.14 0.32 25.33
N HIS A 103 -42.19 -0.50 25.80
CA HIS A 103 -40.94 -0.76 25.08
C HIS A 103 -41.19 -1.34 23.68
N VAL A 104 -41.94 -2.44 23.60
CA VAL A 104 -42.25 -3.11 22.33
C VAL A 104 -43.14 -2.24 21.46
N ALA A 105 -44.16 -1.59 22.05
CA ALA A 105 -45.08 -0.74 21.31
C ALA A 105 -44.38 0.45 20.63
N SER A 106 -43.51 1.16 21.37
CA SER A 106 -42.78 2.32 20.85
C SER A 106 -41.79 1.97 19.74
N LEU A 107 -41.06 0.86 19.86
CA LEU A 107 -40.14 0.41 18.81
C LEU A 107 -40.87 -0.13 17.58
N LEU A 108 -41.97 -0.86 17.77
CA LEU A 108 -42.77 -1.39 16.67
C LEU A 108 -43.45 -0.27 15.89
N GLU A 109 -44.02 0.71 16.58
CA GLU A 109 -44.63 1.88 15.96
C GLU A 109 -43.60 2.62 15.08
N LEU A 110 -42.41 2.88 15.62
CA LEU A 110 -41.32 3.52 14.88
C LEU A 110 -40.92 2.70 13.65
N ALA A 111 -40.67 1.40 13.82
CA ALA A 111 -40.23 0.55 12.72
C ALA A 111 -41.27 0.43 11.59
N LEU A 112 -42.57 0.44 11.93
CA LEU A 112 -43.65 0.40 10.94
C LEU A 112 -43.86 1.74 10.23
N GLN A 113 -43.75 2.86 10.95
CA GLN A 113 -43.96 4.20 10.37
C GLN A 113 -42.84 4.57 9.39
N ASP A 114 -41.61 4.17 9.73
CA ASP A 114 -40.41 4.60 9.01
C ASP A 114 -39.82 3.48 8.13
N GLU A 115 -40.48 2.32 8.05
CA GLU A 115 -40.04 1.13 7.30
C GLU A 115 -38.60 0.72 7.64
N LEU A 116 -38.31 0.53 8.92
CA LEU A 116 -36.96 0.28 9.41
C LEU A 116 -36.58 -1.21 9.35
N ASP A 117 -35.30 -1.47 9.06
CA ASP A 117 -34.66 -2.77 9.22
C ASP A 117 -34.43 -3.10 10.70
N PHE A 118 -34.06 -2.08 11.50
CA PHE A 118 -34.04 -2.18 12.95
C PHE A 118 -34.32 -0.84 13.62
N ALA A 119 -34.92 -0.89 14.81
CA ALA A 119 -35.14 0.24 15.69
C ALA A 119 -34.46 -0.05 17.04
N TYR A 120 -34.12 1.00 17.79
CA TYR A 120 -33.56 0.81 19.12
C TYR A 120 -34.04 1.84 20.14
N ALA A 121 -34.10 1.39 21.40
CA ALA A 121 -34.45 2.22 22.56
C ALA A 121 -33.20 2.75 23.27
N LEU A 122 -33.42 3.68 24.19
CA LEU A 122 -32.43 4.10 25.18
C LEU A 122 -32.64 3.31 26.48
N ARG A 123 -31.63 3.31 27.35
CA ARG A 123 -31.68 2.53 28.60
C ARG A 123 -31.55 3.40 29.85
N LYS A 124 -32.30 3.02 30.89
CA LYS A 124 -32.11 3.45 32.28
C LYS A 124 -31.05 2.54 32.90
N VAL A 125 -30.20 3.11 33.74
CA VAL A 125 -29.23 2.37 34.56
C VAL A 125 -29.85 2.18 35.93
N VAL A 126 -29.89 0.92 36.39
CA VAL A 126 -30.47 0.53 37.68
C VAL A 126 -29.46 -0.25 38.53
N SER A 127 -29.63 -0.20 39.84
CA SER A 127 -28.78 -0.93 40.78
C SER A 127 -29.02 -2.44 40.68
N LYS A 128 -28.18 -3.23 41.37
CA LYS A 128 -28.38 -4.68 41.46
C LYS A 128 -29.73 -5.06 42.09
N THR A 129 -30.31 -4.21 42.93
CA THR A 129 -31.64 -4.41 43.53
C THR A 129 -32.79 -3.87 42.67
N GLY A 130 -32.48 -3.24 41.52
CA GLY A 130 -33.45 -2.69 40.58
C GLY A 130 -33.86 -1.23 40.85
N GLU A 131 -33.15 -0.53 41.73
CA GLU A 131 -33.39 0.90 42.00
C GLU A 131 -32.86 1.76 40.85
N TYR A 132 -33.64 2.75 40.42
CA TYR A 132 -33.20 3.69 39.38
C TYR A 132 -31.98 4.51 39.84
N LEU A 133 -30.92 4.54 39.02
CA LEU A 133 -29.71 5.31 39.28
C LEU A 133 -29.62 6.55 38.39
N CYS A 134 -29.72 6.37 37.07
CA CYS A 134 -29.71 7.46 36.09
C CYS A 134 -30.17 6.98 34.70
N HIS A 135 -30.39 7.91 33.77
CA HIS A 135 -30.45 7.58 32.34
C HIS A 135 -29.04 7.29 31.81
N ASP A 136 -28.91 6.37 30.85
CA ASP A 136 -27.67 6.27 30.07
C ASP A 136 -27.66 7.33 28.97
N ASP A 137 -27.15 8.51 29.30
CA ASP A 137 -26.95 9.64 28.39
C ASP A 137 -25.51 9.70 27.86
N CYS A 138 -24.76 8.60 27.94
CA CYS A 138 -23.34 8.64 27.68
C CYS A 138 -22.75 7.43 26.97
N GLU A 139 -23.35 6.24 27.02
CA GLU A 139 -22.74 5.04 26.46
C GLU A 139 -23.58 4.43 25.33
N SER A 140 -24.82 4.02 25.60
CA SER A 140 -25.69 3.33 24.64
C SER A 140 -26.63 4.30 23.92
N LEU A 141 -26.09 4.99 22.91
CA LEU A 141 -26.77 6.08 22.19
C LEU A 141 -27.00 5.77 20.71
N GLY A 142 -26.54 4.63 20.20
CA GLY A 142 -26.58 4.25 18.79
C GLY A 142 -25.84 5.21 17.89
N LYS A 143 -26.53 5.91 16.99
CA LYS A 143 -25.90 6.79 15.99
C LYS A 143 -25.11 7.96 16.57
N TRP A 144 -25.36 8.33 17.82
CA TRP A 144 -24.53 9.31 18.52
C TRP A 144 -23.37 8.61 19.23
N PRO A 145 -22.16 9.17 19.20
CA PRO A 145 -21.01 8.54 19.83
C PRO A 145 -21.15 8.57 21.35
N ALA A 146 -20.63 7.54 22.02
CA ALA A 146 -20.48 7.52 23.47
C ALA A 146 -19.63 8.71 23.96
N PHE A 147 -19.66 9.03 25.26
CA PHE A 147 -19.08 10.25 25.82
C PHE A 147 -17.57 10.38 25.60
N HIS A 148 -16.86 9.27 25.46
CA HIS A 148 -15.43 9.26 25.14
C HIS A 148 -15.14 9.49 23.65
N GLY A 149 -16.17 9.54 22.81
CA GLY A 149 -16.11 9.88 21.39
C GLY A 149 -15.52 8.81 20.48
N ARG A 150 -15.29 7.59 20.97
CA ARG A 150 -14.55 6.54 20.22
C ARG A 150 -15.41 5.43 19.62
N THR A 151 -16.62 5.23 20.15
CA THR A 151 -17.48 4.12 19.74
C THR A 151 -18.93 4.56 19.70
N HIS A 152 -19.69 3.79 18.93
CA HIS A 152 -21.15 3.77 18.95
C HIS A 152 -21.59 2.48 19.63
N LEU A 153 -22.73 2.52 20.31
CA LEU A 153 -23.30 1.35 20.98
C LEU A 153 -24.81 1.45 21.00
N VAL A 154 -25.46 0.36 20.65
CA VAL A 154 -26.80 0.03 21.12
C VAL A 154 -26.67 -1.27 21.89
N ASP A 155 -27.15 -1.28 23.12
CA ASP A 155 -27.12 -2.44 24.00
C ASP A 155 -27.99 -3.56 23.43
N THR A 156 -27.59 -4.82 23.61
CA THR A 156 -28.28 -5.99 23.08
C THR A 156 -29.78 -5.97 23.35
N SER A 157 -30.19 -5.62 24.57
CA SER A 157 -31.59 -5.62 25.00
C SER A 157 -32.37 -4.38 24.52
N CYS A 158 -31.74 -3.44 23.78
CA CYS A 158 -32.42 -2.24 23.27
C CYS A 158 -33.01 -2.41 21.87
N TYR A 159 -32.69 -3.50 21.16
CA TYR A 159 -33.04 -3.65 19.74
C TYR A 159 -34.43 -4.23 19.49
N LEU A 160 -35.05 -3.75 18.41
CA LEU A 160 -36.11 -4.41 17.66
C LEU A 160 -35.66 -4.56 16.20
N PHE A 161 -35.72 -5.77 15.66
CA PHE A 161 -35.29 -6.07 14.30
C PHE A 161 -36.44 -6.53 13.42
N ARG A 162 -36.47 -6.12 12.15
CA ARG A 162 -37.23 -6.81 11.11
C ARG A 162 -36.58 -8.17 10.88
N ARG A 163 -37.33 -9.26 11.11
CA ARG A 163 -36.75 -10.62 11.11
C ARG A 163 -36.03 -10.97 9.80
N GLN A 164 -36.62 -10.62 8.66
CA GLN A 164 -36.03 -10.93 7.34
C GLN A 164 -34.67 -10.27 7.12
N TRP A 165 -34.45 -9.10 7.73
CA TRP A 165 -33.15 -8.45 7.73
C TRP A 165 -32.24 -9.11 8.76
N LEU A 166 -32.73 -9.38 9.98
CA LEU A 166 -31.95 -10.00 11.05
C LEU A 166 -31.34 -11.33 10.66
N ILE A 167 -32.09 -12.24 10.02
CA ILE A 167 -31.58 -13.57 9.63
C ILE A 167 -30.40 -13.52 8.63
N LYS A 168 -30.21 -12.40 7.93
CA LYS A 168 -29.05 -12.20 7.04
C LYS A 168 -27.80 -11.76 7.82
N HIS A 169 -27.97 -11.19 9.00
CA HIS A 169 -26.91 -10.51 9.76
C HIS A 169 -26.70 -11.07 11.17
N CYS A 170 -27.58 -11.95 11.68
CA CYS A 170 -27.51 -12.44 13.05
C CYS A 170 -26.27 -13.32 13.31
N HIS A 171 -25.64 -13.86 12.27
CA HIS A 171 -24.35 -14.54 12.37
C HIS A 171 -23.24 -13.66 12.98
N LEU A 172 -23.36 -12.33 12.91
CA LEU A 172 -22.43 -11.37 13.52
C LEU A 172 -22.43 -11.43 15.06
N TRP A 173 -23.50 -11.96 15.66
CA TRP A 173 -23.54 -12.22 17.10
C TRP A 173 -22.68 -13.44 17.50
N HIS A 174 -22.26 -14.29 16.56
CA HIS A 174 -21.50 -15.49 16.90
C HIS A 174 -20.02 -15.19 17.20
N THR A 175 -19.74 -14.67 18.40
CA THR A 175 -18.38 -14.39 18.89
C THR A 175 -18.30 -14.56 20.41
N ASP A 176 -17.12 -14.95 20.91
CA ASP A 176 -16.75 -14.97 22.33
C ASP A 176 -16.25 -13.60 22.83
N ASN A 177 -16.35 -12.57 21.97
CA ASN A 177 -16.04 -11.20 22.30
C ASN A 177 -17.21 -10.54 23.05
N TRP A 178 -16.94 -10.01 24.24
CA TRP A 178 -17.92 -9.30 25.05
C TRP A 178 -18.36 -7.94 24.49
N HIS A 179 -17.69 -7.42 23.45
CA HIS A 179 -18.06 -6.19 22.73
C HIS A 179 -18.94 -6.44 21.49
N VAL A 180 -19.67 -7.55 21.45
CA VAL A 180 -20.42 -7.96 20.26
C VAL A 180 -21.48 -6.95 19.85
N ASP A 181 -22.14 -6.30 20.80
CA ASP A 181 -23.17 -5.28 20.60
C ASP A 181 -22.63 -4.03 19.88
N ARG A 182 -21.42 -3.60 20.24
CA ARG A 182 -20.68 -2.52 19.59
C ARG A 182 -20.30 -2.88 18.16
N ASN A 183 -19.75 -4.08 17.98
CA ASN A 183 -19.34 -4.57 16.66
C ASN A 183 -20.55 -4.74 15.76
N PHE A 184 -21.66 -5.28 16.30
CA PHE A 184 -22.90 -5.45 15.58
C PHE A 184 -23.47 -4.10 15.13
N PHE A 185 -23.59 -3.11 16.03
CA PHE A 185 -24.07 -1.79 15.63
C PHE A 185 -23.16 -1.13 14.60
N SER A 186 -21.83 -1.14 14.84
CA SER A 186 -20.85 -0.52 13.94
C SER A 186 -20.89 -1.13 12.55
N HIS A 187 -21.10 -2.43 12.42
CA HIS A 187 -21.19 -3.09 11.12
C HIS A 187 -22.56 -2.88 10.49
N SER A 188 -23.64 -3.12 11.24
CA SER A 188 -25.00 -3.07 10.72
C SER A 188 -25.44 -1.68 10.27
N SER A 189 -25.04 -0.62 10.98
CA SER A 189 -25.35 0.77 10.62
C SER A 189 -24.63 1.26 9.37
N GLN A 190 -23.60 0.54 8.89
CA GLN A 190 -22.82 0.87 7.70
C GLN A 190 -23.25 0.07 6.47
N LEU A 191 -24.20 -0.86 6.61
CA LEU A 191 -24.66 -1.66 5.48
C LEU A 191 -25.40 -0.79 4.45
N PRO A 192 -25.14 -0.92 3.14
CA PRO A 192 -25.81 -0.13 2.13
C PRO A 192 -27.33 -0.23 2.23
N ASN A 193 -28.01 0.93 2.20
CA ASN A 193 -29.47 1.05 2.24
C ASN A 193 -30.15 0.54 3.53
N VAL A 194 -29.38 0.26 4.60
CA VAL A 194 -29.98 -0.10 5.89
C VAL A 194 -30.75 1.08 6.46
N ARG A 195 -31.94 0.82 6.99
CA ARG A 195 -32.83 1.83 7.59
C ARG A 195 -32.94 1.59 9.09
N PHE A 196 -32.54 2.56 9.91
CA PHE A 196 -32.69 2.45 11.36
C PHE A 196 -32.95 3.79 12.05
N ALA A 197 -33.48 3.73 13.28
CA ALA A 197 -33.72 4.93 14.09
C ALA A 197 -33.81 4.63 15.60
N CYS A 198 -33.57 5.68 16.40
CA CYS A 198 -33.76 5.68 17.86
C CYS A 198 -35.20 6.10 18.21
N SER A 199 -35.83 5.40 19.15
CA SER A 199 -37.16 5.78 19.68
C SER A 199 -37.14 7.06 20.51
N GLY A 200 -36.00 7.40 21.10
CA GLY A 200 -35.87 8.47 22.08
C GLY A 200 -36.46 8.15 23.45
N HIS A 201 -36.99 6.94 23.64
CA HIS A 201 -37.54 6.48 24.92
C HIS A 201 -36.52 5.66 25.71
N TYR A 202 -36.34 6.01 26.99
CA TYR A 202 -35.57 5.21 27.95
C TYR A 202 -36.45 4.08 28.49
N SER A 203 -36.66 3.05 27.67
CA SER A 203 -37.61 1.97 27.94
C SER A 203 -36.97 0.62 28.26
N LEU A 204 -35.63 0.51 28.22
CA LEU A 204 -34.90 -0.62 28.80
C LEU A 204 -34.41 -0.25 30.21
N ASN A 205 -34.51 -1.16 31.17
CA ASN A 205 -33.83 -1.06 32.46
C ASN A 205 -32.63 -2.00 32.48
N TYR A 206 -31.42 -1.43 32.48
CA TYR A 206 -30.13 -2.11 32.43
C TYR A 206 -29.52 -2.24 33.81
N ARG A 207 -29.40 -3.48 34.31
CA ARG A 207 -28.95 -3.79 35.67
C ARG A 207 -27.43 -3.74 35.81
N LEU A 208 -26.94 -2.95 36.76
CA LEU A 208 -25.51 -2.93 37.09
C LEU A 208 -25.08 -4.08 37.99
N GLY A 209 -23.89 -4.60 37.69
CA GLY A 209 -23.15 -5.48 38.61
C GLY A 209 -23.37 -6.98 38.36
N SER A 210 -23.74 -7.37 37.14
CA SER A 210 -23.85 -8.77 36.70
C SER A 210 -22.52 -9.51 36.80
N THR A 211 -21.39 -8.79 36.66
CA THR A 211 -20.03 -9.34 36.84
C THR A 211 -19.08 -8.33 37.52
N GLU A 212 -17.95 -8.81 38.06
CA GLU A 212 -16.91 -7.94 38.64
C GLU A 212 -16.35 -6.94 37.61
N ARG A 213 -16.34 -7.32 36.33
CA ARG A 213 -15.86 -6.53 35.19
C ARG A 213 -16.87 -5.49 34.69
N SER A 214 -18.11 -5.54 35.17
CA SER A 214 -19.15 -4.58 34.77
C SER A 214 -18.77 -3.17 35.20
N VAL A 215 -19.01 -2.20 34.32
CA VAL A 215 -18.89 -0.77 34.63
C VAL A 215 -19.72 -0.43 35.88
N LYS A 216 -19.18 0.46 36.72
CA LYS A 216 -19.81 0.88 37.98
C LYS A 216 -20.61 2.15 37.77
N GLN A 217 -21.46 2.49 38.73
CA GLN A 217 -22.33 3.68 38.69
C GLN A 217 -21.56 4.98 38.33
N ASP A 218 -20.35 5.16 38.88
CA ASP A 218 -19.51 6.34 38.63
C ASP A 218 -19.18 6.55 37.15
N PHE A 219 -19.11 5.47 36.36
CA PHE A 219 -18.87 5.54 34.92
C PHE A 219 -19.98 6.31 34.21
N PHE A 220 -21.25 5.95 34.49
CA PHE A 220 -22.41 6.60 33.89
C PHE A 220 -22.59 8.02 34.42
N GLN A 221 -22.40 8.25 35.72
CA GLN A 221 -22.50 9.59 36.28
C GLN A 221 -21.50 10.55 35.66
N ARG A 222 -20.23 10.12 35.52
CA ARG A 222 -19.19 10.90 34.86
C ARG A 222 -19.49 11.13 33.38
N GLY A 223 -19.86 10.08 32.66
CA GLY A 223 -20.16 10.17 31.23
C GLY A 223 -21.34 11.11 30.96
N ASN A 224 -22.42 10.98 31.74
CA ASN A 224 -23.60 11.84 31.63
C ASN A 224 -23.27 13.30 31.93
N ALA A 225 -22.45 13.58 32.96
CA ALA A 225 -22.02 14.94 33.26
C ALA A 225 -21.25 15.58 32.08
N LEU A 226 -20.35 14.82 31.44
CA LEU A 226 -19.62 15.28 30.26
C LEU A 226 -20.56 15.54 29.07
N MET A 227 -21.54 14.67 28.87
CA MET A 227 -22.51 14.82 27.78
C MET A 227 -23.47 15.98 28.03
N ALA A 228 -23.90 16.19 29.28
CA ALA A 228 -24.69 17.35 29.67
C ALA A 228 -23.94 18.66 29.39
N GLN A 229 -22.63 18.71 29.64
CA GLN A 229 -21.80 19.85 29.28
C GLN A 229 -21.70 20.01 27.75
N LYS A 230 -21.40 18.92 27.03
CA LYS A 230 -21.21 18.94 25.56
C LYS A 230 -22.46 19.40 24.80
N TYR A 231 -23.63 18.96 25.24
CA TYR A 231 -24.90 19.24 24.57
C TYR A 231 -25.75 20.30 25.28
N ALA A 232 -25.17 21.05 26.23
CA ALA A 232 -25.86 22.08 27.01
C ALA A 232 -27.19 21.59 27.63
N GLY A 233 -27.20 20.34 28.13
CA GLY A 233 -28.37 19.68 28.70
C GLY A 233 -29.49 19.34 27.71
N LYS A 234 -29.30 19.52 26.40
CA LYS A 234 -30.28 19.22 25.35
C LYS A 234 -29.81 18.07 24.49
N PHE A 235 -30.22 16.86 24.84
CA PHE A 235 -29.72 15.64 24.22
C PHE A 235 -30.42 15.34 22.89
N PRO A 236 -29.70 15.22 21.77
CA PRO A 236 -30.30 14.95 20.46
C PRO A 236 -30.95 13.56 20.38
N TRP A 237 -30.50 12.60 21.19
CA TRP A 237 -31.09 11.26 21.27
C TRP A 237 -32.41 11.20 22.06
N SER A 238 -32.71 12.20 22.89
CA SER A 238 -33.95 12.25 23.68
C SER A 238 -35.17 12.71 22.89
N GLN A 239 -35.00 12.96 21.59
CA GLN A 239 -36.08 13.26 20.66
C GLN A 239 -36.34 12.04 19.78
N ARG A 240 -37.59 11.88 19.31
CA ARG A 240 -37.92 10.85 18.33
C ARG A 240 -37.01 11.01 17.10
N GLY A 241 -36.24 9.98 16.77
CA GLY A 241 -35.36 9.99 15.61
C GLY A 241 -36.14 9.92 14.30
N SER A 242 -35.61 10.53 13.23
CA SER A 242 -35.99 10.23 11.85
C SER A 242 -35.22 9.01 11.35
N ALA A 243 -35.80 8.24 10.44
CA ALA A 243 -35.09 7.19 9.70
C ALA A 243 -33.75 7.68 9.14
N ASP A 244 -32.66 7.06 9.55
CA ASP A 244 -31.37 7.20 8.88
C ASP A 244 -31.30 6.15 7.77
N VAL A 245 -30.93 6.56 6.56
CA VAL A 245 -30.60 5.66 5.45
C VAL A 245 -29.10 5.74 5.26
N ALA A 246 -28.40 4.61 5.41
CA ALA A 246 -26.99 4.57 5.02
C ALA A 246 -26.89 4.71 3.50
N THR A 247 -26.59 5.93 3.04
CA THR A 247 -26.19 6.20 1.65
C THR A 247 -24.83 5.58 1.39
N ASP A 248 -24.54 5.22 0.13
CA ASP A 248 -23.22 4.74 -0.32
C ASP A 248 -22.12 5.75 0.04
N VAL A 249 -21.65 5.62 1.26
CA VAL A 249 -20.58 6.40 1.86
C VAL A 249 -19.52 5.38 2.15
N VAL A 250 -18.47 5.44 1.34
CA VAL A 250 -17.17 4.82 1.65
C VAL A 250 -16.86 5.14 3.12
N PRO A 251 -16.58 4.12 3.96
CA PRO A 251 -16.75 4.21 5.41
C PRO A 251 -15.96 5.36 6.03
N ALA A 252 -16.61 6.12 6.91
CA ALA A 252 -15.90 6.87 7.94
C ALA A 252 -15.37 5.87 8.96
N GLU A 253 -14.07 5.67 8.98
CA GLU A 253 -13.38 4.83 9.95
C GLU A 253 -13.76 5.22 11.38
N ALA A 254 -13.86 4.22 12.28
CA ALA A 254 -13.83 4.48 13.72
C ALA A 254 -12.71 5.49 14.01
N PRO A 255 -12.90 6.49 14.90
CA PRO A 255 -11.90 7.53 15.11
C PRO A 255 -10.59 6.85 15.47
N ARG A 256 -9.68 6.83 14.49
CA ARG A 256 -8.36 6.26 14.64
C ARG A 256 -7.75 6.96 15.85
N PRO A 257 -7.08 6.24 16.77
CA PRO A 257 -6.29 6.89 17.80
C PRO A 257 -5.48 8.03 17.15
N VAL A 258 -5.68 9.25 17.65
CA VAL A 258 -4.92 10.41 17.17
C VAL A 258 -3.52 10.22 17.74
N TYR A 259 -2.69 9.55 16.95
CA TYR A 259 -1.28 9.44 17.24
C TYR A 259 -0.63 10.81 17.02
N ARG A 260 0.55 10.99 17.60
CA ARG A 260 1.51 12.03 17.26
C ARG A 260 2.75 11.38 16.66
N LEU A 261 3.60 12.19 16.04
CA LEU A 261 4.84 11.70 15.45
C LEU A 261 5.74 11.00 16.49
N GLU A 262 5.73 11.48 17.73
CA GLU A 262 6.44 10.88 18.88
C GLU A 262 5.96 9.47 19.27
N ASP A 263 4.74 9.10 18.88
CA ASP A 263 4.17 7.77 19.14
C ASP A 263 4.65 6.73 18.13
N LEU A 264 5.20 7.17 16.99
CA LEU A 264 5.76 6.28 15.99
C LEU A 264 7.10 5.71 16.45
N ILE A 265 7.20 4.39 16.38
CA ILE A 265 8.37 3.64 16.84
C ILE A 265 8.80 2.68 15.75
N LEU A 266 10.11 2.62 15.54
CA LEU A 266 10.73 1.59 14.72
C LEU A 266 11.80 0.86 15.52
N PHE A 267 11.78 -0.46 15.40
CA PHE A 267 12.81 -1.37 15.90
C PHE A 267 13.85 -1.55 14.80
N ALA A 268 14.79 -0.61 14.72
CA ALA A 268 15.61 -0.40 13.52
C ALA A 268 16.62 -1.53 13.27
N GLY A 269 16.51 -2.17 12.10
CA GLY A 269 17.63 -2.83 11.41
C GLY A 269 18.21 -4.04 12.15
N VAL A 270 17.34 -4.79 12.84
CA VAL A 270 17.71 -5.92 13.69
C VAL A 270 18.21 -7.09 12.85
N LYS A 271 19.53 -7.26 12.77
CA LYS A 271 20.12 -8.54 12.35
C LYS A 271 20.36 -9.40 13.59
N GLN A 272 19.83 -10.62 13.57
CA GLN A 272 20.12 -11.62 14.59
C GLN A 272 21.32 -12.44 14.15
N ASP A 273 22.38 -12.38 14.94
CA ASP A 273 23.48 -13.32 14.85
C ASP A 273 23.41 -14.29 16.03
N ALA A 274 23.67 -15.57 15.77
CA ALA A 274 23.75 -16.57 16.82
C ALA A 274 24.91 -16.23 17.75
N TYR A 275 24.62 -15.97 19.03
CA TYR A 275 25.65 -15.64 20.03
C TYR A 275 25.88 -16.81 20.98
N ARG A 276 24.81 -17.29 21.65
CA ARG A 276 24.79 -18.49 22.50
C ARG A 276 23.44 -19.20 22.37
N PRO A 277 23.30 -20.47 22.80
CA PRO A 277 22.04 -21.20 22.68
C PRO A 277 20.83 -20.49 23.33
N ASP A 278 21.08 -19.68 24.35
CA ASP A 278 20.10 -18.92 25.14
C ASP A 278 20.07 -17.42 24.80
N ALA A 279 20.90 -16.96 23.85
CA ALA A 279 21.09 -15.53 23.58
C ALA A 279 21.37 -15.24 22.08
N ALA A 280 20.64 -14.27 21.55
CA ALA A 280 20.82 -13.69 20.23
C ALA A 280 21.46 -12.30 20.35
N LEU A 281 22.42 -12.00 19.48
CA LEU A 281 22.91 -10.64 19.31
C LEU A 281 22.00 -9.92 18.31
N LEU A 282 21.33 -8.85 18.74
CA LEU A 282 20.67 -7.89 17.86
C LEU A 282 21.64 -6.74 17.60
N SER A 283 21.88 -6.44 16.33
CA SER A 283 22.58 -5.21 15.92
C SER A 283 21.63 -4.26 15.21
N LYS A 284 21.81 -2.95 15.40
CA LYS A 284 21.19 -1.91 14.56
C LYS A 284 21.89 -1.85 13.21
N ALA A 285 21.27 -1.22 12.21
CA ALA A 285 21.85 -1.05 10.87
C ALA A 285 23.24 -0.37 10.86
N ASP A 286 23.58 0.42 11.89
CA ASP A 286 24.91 1.02 12.06
C ASP A 286 26.01 0.01 12.45
N ARG A 287 25.63 -1.21 12.87
CA ARG A 287 26.48 -2.29 13.42
C ARG A 287 27.38 -1.87 14.60
N GLN A 288 27.17 -0.69 15.16
CA GLN A 288 27.88 -0.18 16.34
C GLN A 288 27.00 -0.28 17.59
N THR A 289 25.68 -0.29 17.39
CA THR A 289 24.69 -0.43 18.44
C THR A 289 24.22 -1.88 18.50
N PHE A 290 24.36 -2.53 19.65
CA PHE A 290 23.97 -3.92 19.84
C PHE A 290 23.32 -4.18 21.20
N ALA A 291 22.42 -5.15 21.24
CA ALA A 291 21.89 -5.72 22.48
C ALA A 291 21.89 -7.25 22.41
N VAL A 292 22.08 -7.88 23.56
CA VAL A 292 21.95 -9.33 23.71
C VAL A 292 20.58 -9.62 24.31
N LEU A 293 19.72 -10.30 23.55
CA LEU A 293 18.35 -10.65 23.97
C LEU A 293 18.11 -12.16 23.84
N PRO A 294 17.11 -12.72 24.55
CA PRO A 294 16.67 -14.09 24.29
C PRO A 294 16.25 -14.27 22.81
N PRO A 295 16.58 -15.42 22.17
CA PRO A 295 16.29 -15.67 20.76
C PRO A 295 14.81 -15.47 20.38
N ALA A 296 13.89 -15.88 21.25
CA ALA A 296 12.46 -15.70 21.02
C ALA A 296 12.02 -14.23 20.97
N ILE A 297 12.66 -13.35 21.76
CA ILE A 297 12.40 -11.90 21.72
C ILE A 297 12.98 -11.31 20.44
N SER A 298 14.20 -11.72 20.07
CA SER A 298 14.87 -11.31 18.84
C SER A 298 14.04 -11.62 17.59
N GLU A 299 13.54 -12.85 17.49
CA GLU A 299 12.71 -13.30 16.35
C GLU A 299 11.43 -12.49 16.20
N GLN A 300 10.76 -12.16 17.31
CA GLN A 300 9.55 -11.35 17.29
C GLN A 300 9.85 -9.89 16.90
N LEU A 301 10.92 -9.30 17.43
CA LEU A 301 11.34 -7.94 17.05
C LEU A 301 11.71 -7.83 15.56
N GLN A 302 12.22 -8.91 14.95
CA GLN A 302 12.48 -8.93 13.52
C GLN A 302 11.22 -8.78 12.65
N GLN A 303 10.03 -9.06 13.19
CA GLN A 303 8.78 -8.83 12.46
C GLN A 303 8.39 -7.33 12.42
N LEU A 304 9.05 -6.47 13.20
CA LEU A 304 8.66 -5.08 13.44
C LEU A 304 9.52 -4.06 12.66
N GLN A 305 9.69 -4.29 11.35
CA GLN A 305 10.59 -3.52 10.48
C GLN A 305 9.98 -2.22 9.91
N ARG A 306 8.84 -1.75 10.43
CA ARG A 306 8.13 -0.56 9.93
C ARG A 306 7.89 0.47 11.02
N LEU A 307 7.96 1.75 10.67
CA LEU A 307 7.65 2.86 11.57
C LEU A 307 6.14 2.94 11.78
N LEU A 308 5.68 2.45 12.93
CA LEU A 308 4.26 2.35 13.29
C LEU A 308 4.07 2.75 14.75
N PRO A 309 2.85 3.13 15.17
CA PRO A 309 2.53 3.28 16.57
C PRO A 309 2.79 1.99 17.36
N LEU A 310 3.21 2.14 18.62
CA LEU A 310 3.51 1.00 19.51
C LEU A 310 2.34 0.00 19.62
N GLU A 311 1.11 0.50 19.68
CA GLU A 311 -0.09 -0.34 19.75
C GLU A 311 -0.26 -1.21 18.49
N GLN A 312 0.09 -0.69 17.32
CA GLN A 312 0.01 -1.44 16.07
C GLN A 312 1.08 -2.54 16.03
N HIS A 313 2.31 -2.25 16.47
CA HIS A 313 3.34 -3.27 16.65
C HIS A 313 2.90 -4.38 17.60
N GLN A 314 2.29 -4.01 18.73
CA GLN A 314 1.80 -4.98 19.71
C GLN A 314 0.68 -5.86 19.12
N GLN A 315 -0.20 -5.28 18.30
CA GLN A 315 -1.26 -6.00 17.61
C GLN A 315 -0.68 -6.99 16.59
N MET A 316 0.30 -6.58 15.80
CA MET A 316 0.99 -7.46 14.85
C MET A 316 1.61 -8.68 15.53
N LEU A 317 2.31 -8.48 16.66
CA LEU A 317 2.87 -9.60 17.42
C LEU A 317 1.79 -10.52 17.98
N ARG A 318 0.68 -9.98 18.49
CA ARG A 318 -0.44 -10.79 19.00
C ARG A 318 -1.10 -11.61 17.89
N GLN A 319 -1.20 -11.09 16.69
CA GLN A 319 -1.72 -11.82 15.53
C GLN A 319 -0.79 -12.97 15.13
N LEU A 320 0.52 -12.74 15.13
CA LEU A 320 1.51 -13.75 14.71
C LEU A 320 1.79 -14.81 15.78
N TYR A 321 1.87 -14.41 17.05
CA TYR A 321 2.38 -15.25 18.14
C TYR A 321 1.35 -15.52 19.25
N GLY A 322 0.15 -14.95 19.18
CA GLY A 322 -0.92 -15.18 20.15
C GLY A 322 -0.51 -14.86 21.58
N ARG A 323 -0.66 -15.85 22.49
CA ARG A 323 -0.27 -15.72 23.91
C ARG A 323 1.25 -15.65 24.12
N SER A 324 2.05 -16.07 23.14
CA SER A 324 3.51 -16.02 23.20
C SER A 324 4.09 -14.68 22.76
N ALA A 325 3.24 -13.72 22.37
CA ALA A 325 3.65 -12.38 21.99
C ALA A 325 4.31 -11.65 23.18
N ILE A 326 5.49 -11.09 22.95
CA ILE A 326 6.18 -10.25 23.94
C ILE A 326 5.37 -8.97 24.23
N ASP A 327 5.49 -8.46 25.46
CA ASP A 327 4.91 -7.16 25.83
C ASP A 327 5.90 -6.03 25.54
N LEU A 328 5.70 -5.35 24.41
CA LEU A 328 6.57 -4.27 23.95
C LEU A 328 6.59 -3.08 24.92
N LYS A 329 5.51 -2.85 25.70
CA LYS A 329 5.48 -1.75 26.67
C LYS A 329 6.52 -1.93 27.76
N THR A 330 6.76 -3.18 28.18
CA THR A 330 7.79 -3.50 29.18
C THR A 330 9.21 -3.40 28.64
N LEU A 331 9.40 -3.70 27.35
CA LEU A 331 10.73 -3.84 26.75
C LEU A 331 11.27 -2.50 26.19
N ILE A 332 10.39 -1.58 25.80
CA ILE A 332 10.78 -0.31 25.16
C ILE A 332 11.80 0.53 25.93
N PRO A 333 11.68 0.72 27.26
CA PRO A 333 12.65 1.55 27.98
C PRO A 333 14.08 1.01 27.85
N ASP A 334 14.24 -0.30 27.87
CA ASP A 334 15.54 -0.96 27.73
C ASP A 334 16.05 -0.90 26.29
N LEU A 335 15.19 -1.12 25.30
CA LEU A 335 15.54 -1.00 23.88
C LEU A 335 15.91 0.44 23.48
N ARG A 336 15.22 1.45 24.05
CA ARG A 336 15.57 2.87 23.89
C ARG A 336 16.93 3.17 24.51
N ARG A 337 17.20 2.69 25.72
CA ARG A 337 18.51 2.85 26.38
C ARG A 337 19.64 2.17 25.58
N ALA A 338 19.34 1.05 24.95
CA ALA A 338 20.25 0.33 24.07
C ALA A 338 20.36 0.95 22.65
N GLY A 339 19.62 2.02 22.33
CA GLY A 339 19.66 2.69 21.02
C GLY A 339 19.00 1.92 19.86
N LEU A 340 18.29 0.82 20.15
CA LEU A 340 17.65 -0.06 19.15
C LEU A 340 16.28 0.45 18.67
N VAL A 341 15.75 1.48 19.31
CA VAL A 341 14.50 2.14 18.93
C VAL A 341 14.81 3.48 18.28
N THR A 342 14.18 3.76 17.14
CA THR A 342 14.14 5.09 16.51
C THR A 342 12.71 5.61 16.58
N SER A 343 12.51 6.83 17.10
CA SER A 343 11.20 7.47 17.16
C SER A 343 10.90 8.28 15.90
N GLY A 344 9.62 8.62 15.68
CA GLY A 344 9.23 9.54 14.61
C GLY A 344 9.87 10.92 14.75
N ASN A 345 10.05 11.43 15.98
CA ASN A 345 10.74 12.71 16.20
C ASN A 345 12.23 12.66 15.82
N ASP A 346 12.93 11.55 16.12
CA ASP A 346 14.34 11.40 15.72
C ASP A 346 14.49 11.48 14.19
N LEU A 347 13.53 10.90 13.46
CA LEU A 347 13.49 10.94 12.00
C LEU A 347 13.07 12.31 11.46
N TYR A 348 12.12 12.96 12.12
CA TYR A 348 11.73 14.34 11.84
C TYR A 348 12.93 15.26 11.90
N ASP A 349 13.65 15.24 13.02
CA ASP A 349 14.84 16.07 13.23
C ASP A 349 15.94 15.72 12.21
N LYS A 350 16.12 14.44 11.89
CA LYS A 350 17.10 13.99 10.89
C LYS A 350 16.81 14.54 9.49
N VAL A 351 15.56 14.50 9.05
CA VAL A 351 15.14 14.92 7.69
C VAL A 351 14.97 16.44 7.60
N LEU A 352 14.52 17.10 8.68
CA LEU A 352 14.16 18.51 8.68
C LEU A 352 15.19 19.42 9.34
N SER A 353 16.30 18.87 9.85
CA SER A 353 17.49 19.63 10.26
C SER A 353 17.93 20.63 9.18
N GLU A 354 18.66 21.66 9.60
CA GLU A 354 19.19 22.68 8.71
C GLU A 354 19.92 22.04 7.52
N THR A 355 19.39 22.31 6.32
CA THR A 355 19.97 21.79 5.09
C THR A 355 21.14 22.69 4.71
N PRO A 356 22.36 22.15 4.51
CA PRO A 356 23.43 22.91 3.90
C PRO A 356 22.93 23.43 2.54
N THR A 357 23.11 24.73 2.29
CA THR A 357 22.80 25.29 0.97
C THR A 357 23.72 24.63 -0.04
N ARG A 358 23.22 23.68 -0.82
CA ARG A 358 23.98 23.19 -1.99
C ARG A 358 23.91 24.29 -3.04
N ALA A 359 25.07 24.72 -3.53
CA ALA A 359 25.12 25.50 -4.76
C ALA A 359 24.31 24.76 -5.83
N GLY A 360 23.38 25.44 -6.47
CA GLY A 360 22.44 24.82 -7.40
C GLY A 360 23.19 24.11 -8.53
N HIS A 361 23.33 22.78 -8.42
CA HIS A 361 23.74 21.97 -9.55
C HIS A 361 22.61 21.98 -10.59
N GLY A 362 22.96 22.35 -11.83
CA GLY A 362 22.13 22.14 -13.01
C GLY A 362 20.90 23.04 -13.10
N ALA A 363 21.10 24.36 -13.21
CA ALA A 363 20.09 25.19 -13.88
C ALA A 363 19.85 24.65 -15.31
N GLU A 364 20.91 24.25 -15.99
CA GLU A 364 20.84 23.57 -17.27
C GLU A 364 20.30 22.14 -17.15
N TRP A 365 19.51 21.74 -18.14
CA TRP A 365 18.94 20.42 -18.22
C TRP A 365 18.74 19.97 -19.68
N VAL A 366 18.67 18.65 -19.84
CA VAL A 366 18.51 17.98 -21.13
C VAL A 366 17.16 17.30 -21.16
N LEU A 367 16.41 17.53 -22.23
CA LEU A 367 15.25 16.73 -22.59
C LEU A 367 15.70 15.66 -23.59
N GLY A 368 15.77 14.41 -23.13
CA GLY A 368 16.25 13.27 -23.89
C GLY A 368 15.10 12.39 -24.41
N ILE A 369 15.10 12.09 -25.70
CA ILE A 369 14.15 11.17 -26.33
C ILE A 369 14.96 10.14 -27.13
N ALA A 370 14.61 8.86 -27.04
CA ALA A 370 15.20 7.81 -27.86
C ALA A 370 14.10 7.02 -28.58
N SER A 371 14.29 6.74 -29.87
CA SER A 371 13.31 6.02 -30.69
C SER A 371 14.00 5.18 -31.76
N ALA A 372 13.31 4.17 -32.28
CA ALA A 372 13.78 3.36 -33.40
C ALA A 372 12.59 2.88 -34.25
N ASP A 373 12.59 3.25 -35.53
CA ASP A 373 11.62 2.82 -36.54
C ASP A 373 10.15 3.14 -36.21
N ARG A 374 9.88 4.26 -35.53
CA ARG A 374 8.55 4.65 -35.02
C ARG A 374 8.14 6.12 -35.31
N PRO A 375 8.16 6.58 -36.58
CA PRO A 375 7.90 7.99 -36.90
C PRO A 375 6.52 8.50 -36.48
N ALA A 376 5.47 7.69 -36.62
CA ALA A 376 4.13 8.10 -36.20
C ALA A 376 4.03 8.35 -34.68
N MET A 377 4.84 7.65 -33.88
CA MET A 377 4.84 7.78 -32.42
C MET A 377 5.59 9.04 -32.01
N VAL A 378 6.74 9.29 -32.64
CA VAL A 378 7.52 10.53 -32.48
C VAL A 378 6.67 11.76 -32.86
N GLU A 379 6.03 11.75 -34.01
CA GLU A 379 5.15 12.85 -34.45
C GLU A 379 4.05 13.15 -33.41
N ARG A 380 3.39 12.10 -32.90
CA ARG A 380 2.32 12.22 -31.90
C ARG A 380 2.84 12.70 -30.54
N LEU A 381 4.00 12.21 -30.09
CA LEU A 381 4.66 12.67 -28.87
C LEU A 381 4.94 14.18 -28.94
N LEU A 382 5.61 14.62 -30.01
CA LEU A 382 6.02 16.02 -30.20
C LEU A 382 4.80 16.96 -30.23
N GLN A 383 3.72 16.56 -30.90
CA GLN A 383 2.46 17.32 -30.89
C GLN A 383 1.89 17.50 -29.48
N SER A 384 1.89 16.43 -28.66
CA SER A 384 1.38 16.50 -27.29
C SER A 384 2.30 17.27 -26.34
N LEU A 385 3.60 17.32 -26.63
CA LEU A 385 4.64 17.93 -25.81
C LEU A 385 4.74 19.45 -25.98
N LEU A 386 4.44 19.96 -27.18
CA LEU A 386 4.61 21.38 -27.55
C LEU A 386 4.00 22.37 -26.54
N PRO A 387 2.77 22.17 -26.01
CA PRO A 387 2.18 23.08 -25.03
C PRO A 387 2.94 23.16 -23.71
N TYR A 388 3.70 22.12 -23.36
CA TYR A 388 4.36 22.01 -22.06
C TYR A 388 5.80 22.47 -22.09
N VAL A 389 6.48 22.37 -23.22
CA VAL A 389 7.91 22.72 -23.28
C VAL A 389 8.13 24.24 -23.33
N SER A 390 7.17 24.98 -23.90
CA SER A 390 7.25 26.43 -24.10
C SER A 390 7.21 27.22 -22.78
N ASP A 391 6.59 26.65 -21.74
CA ASP A 391 6.40 27.30 -20.43
C ASP A 391 7.48 26.93 -19.40
N VAL A 392 8.45 26.07 -19.75
CA VAL A 392 9.46 25.57 -18.81
C VAL A 392 10.69 26.46 -18.83
N THR A 393 11.13 26.88 -17.64
CA THR A 393 12.30 27.75 -17.48
C THR A 393 13.33 27.10 -16.55
N PRO A 394 14.63 27.07 -16.93
CA PRO A 394 15.17 27.52 -18.23
C PRO A 394 14.79 26.56 -19.37
N SER A 395 14.93 27.00 -20.62
CA SER A 395 14.67 26.15 -21.79
C SER A 395 15.68 24.99 -21.88
N PRO A 396 15.25 23.77 -22.25
CA PRO A 396 16.13 22.61 -22.37
C PRO A 396 16.97 22.62 -23.64
N LEU A 397 18.07 21.86 -23.59
CA LEU A 397 18.65 21.24 -24.79
C LEU A 397 17.83 19.98 -25.13
N LEU A 398 17.22 19.93 -26.31
CA LEU A 398 16.55 18.73 -26.82
C LEU A 398 17.57 17.81 -27.49
N VAL A 399 17.75 16.61 -26.95
CA VAL A 399 18.61 15.58 -27.54
C VAL A 399 17.75 14.39 -27.96
N PHE A 400 17.77 14.09 -29.25
CA PHE A 400 17.05 12.94 -29.81
C PHE A 400 18.03 11.90 -30.33
N VAL A 401 17.91 10.66 -29.85
CA VAL A 401 18.71 9.52 -30.30
C VAL A 401 17.85 8.58 -31.13
N ASP A 402 18.12 8.55 -32.43
CA ASP A 402 17.43 7.76 -33.44
C ASP A 402 18.24 6.50 -33.76
N ASP A 403 17.69 5.34 -33.40
CA ASP A 403 18.25 4.03 -33.74
C ASP A 403 17.47 3.33 -34.87
N SER A 404 16.68 4.09 -35.64
CA SER A 404 15.94 3.58 -36.81
C SER A 404 16.88 2.89 -37.80
N ARG A 405 16.51 1.68 -38.20
CA ARG A 405 17.21 0.91 -39.22
C ARG A 405 16.73 1.30 -40.62
N GLN A 406 15.50 1.79 -40.74
CA GLN A 406 14.91 2.23 -41.99
C GLN A 406 15.21 3.71 -42.23
N ALA A 407 15.80 4.02 -43.39
CA ALA A 407 16.27 5.37 -43.72
C ALA A 407 15.12 6.38 -43.86
N ASP A 408 13.97 5.94 -44.38
CA ASP A 408 12.76 6.76 -44.50
C ASP A 408 12.16 7.08 -43.12
N HIS A 409 12.19 6.14 -42.18
CA HIS A 409 11.79 6.38 -40.80
C HIS A 409 12.69 7.41 -40.11
N ALA A 410 14.01 7.27 -40.26
CA ALA A 410 14.96 8.25 -39.72
C ALA A 410 14.73 9.65 -40.31
N GLN A 411 14.52 9.75 -41.63
CA GLN A 411 14.24 11.01 -42.30
C GLN A 411 12.94 11.67 -41.80
N ARG A 412 11.89 10.88 -41.57
CA ARG A 412 10.62 11.37 -41.02
C ARG A 412 10.77 11.86 -39.57
N ASN A 413 11.48 11.12 -38.74
CA ASN A 413 11.79 11.53 -37.37
C ASN A 413 12.52 12.88 -37.36
N GLU A 414 13.58 13.00 -38.17
CA GLU A 414 14.37 14.22 -38.25
C GLU A 414 13.53 15.42 -38.73
N ALA A 415 12.69 15.24 -39.75
CA ALA A 415 11.81 16.29 -40.24
C ALA A 415 10.82 16.76 -39.17
N ALA A 416 10.19 15.82 -38.44
CA ALA A 416 9.25 16.13 -37.36
C ALA A 416 9.93 16.88 -36.20
N LEU A 417 11.15 16.47 -35.83
CA LEU A 417 11.93 17.12 -34.77
C LEU A 417 12.38 18.53 -35.16
N ARG A 418 12.80 18.73 -36.42
CA ARG A 418 13.18 20.06 -36.90
C ARG A 418 12.01 21.03 -36.93
N ALA A 419 10.82 20.57 -37.34
CA ALA A 419 9.60 21.35 -37.27
C ALA A 419 9.25 21.70 -35.81
N PHE A 420 9.25 20.71 -34.92
CA PHE A 420 9.01 20.93 -33.49
C PHE A 420 10.00 21.91 -32.85
N ALA A 421 11.29 21.80 -33.17
CA ALA A 421 12.33 22.70 -32.66
C ALA A 421 12.12 24.15 -33.15
N ALA A 422 11.68 24.32 -34.40
CA ALA A 422 11.33 25.64 -34.92
C ALA A 422 10.10 26.24 -34.22
N ASP A 423 9.07 25.42 -33.98
CA ASP A 423 7.82 25.86 -33.32
C ASP A 423 8.01 26.16 -31.82
N SER A 424 8.84 25.37 -31.14
CA SER A 424 9.14 25.50 -29.71
C SER A 424 10.28 26.46 -29.38
N GLY A 425 11.10 26.82 -30.37
CA GLY A 425 12.32 27.61 -30.19
C GLY A 425 13.47 26.86 -29.48
N LEU A 426 13.37 25.54 -29.32
CA LEU A 426 14.38 24.75 -28.62
C LEU A 426 15.61 24.48 -29.48
N GLN A 427 16.76 24.41 -28.82
CA GLN A 427 17.97 23.89 -29.42
C GLN A 427 17.86 22.37 -29.57
N LEU A 428 17.98 21.87 -30.81
CA LEU A 428 17.92 20.45 -31.15
C LEU A 428 19.30 19.87 -31.46
N VAL A 429 19.60 18.72 -30.87
CA VAL A 429 20.70 17.83 -31.24
C VAL A 429 20.10 16.48 -31.65
N TYR A 430 20.29 16.10 -32.91
CA TYR A 430 19.74 14.87 -33.48
C TYR A 430 20.86 13.88 -33.80
N HIS A 431 20.76 12.65 -33.25
CA HIS A 431 21.70 11.56 -33.49
C HIS A 431 21.06 10.36 -34.14
N ASN A 432 21.28 10.16 -35.43
CA ASN A 432 20.99 8.89 -36.08
C ASN A 432 22.17 7.90 -35.96
N ARG A 433 21.99 6.67 -36.46
CA ARG A 433 23.05 5.64 -36.44
C ARG A 433 24.36 6.13 -37.07
N ALA A 434 24.30 6.88 -38.16
CA ALA A 434 25.48 7.36 -38.88
C ALA A 434 26.21 8.49 -38.15
N THR A 435 25.49 9.48 -37.62
CA THR A 435 26.09 10.57 -36.82
C THR A 435 26.68 10.01 -35.53
N ARG A 436 26.01 9.04 -34.90
CA ARG A 436 26.49 8.38 -33.68
C ARG A 436 27.77 7.56 -33.94
N ALA A 437 27.82 6.79 -35.02
CA ALA A 437 29.04 6.07 -35.41
C ALA A 437 30.22 7.02 -35.69
N ARG A 438 29.97 8.16 -36.35
CA ARG A 438 31.00 9.20 -36.53
C ARG A 438 31.46 9.78 -35.21
N LEU A 439 30.55 10.11 -34.30
CA LEU A 439 30.88 10.60 -32.96
C LEU A 439 31.76 9.61 -32.21
N VAL A 440 31.38 8.33 -32.17
CA VAL A 440 32.17 7.27 -31.51
C VAL A 440 33.56 7.17 -32.12
N LYS A 441 33.67 7.15 -33.45
CA LYS A 441 34.96 7.12 -34.14
C LYS A 441 35.84 8.33 -33.77
N THR A 442 35.27 9.52 -33.71
CA THR A 442 36.01 10.74 -33.34
C THR A 442 36.47 10.70 -31.90
N LEU A 443 35.61 10.30 -30.96
CA LEU A 443 35.97 10.16 -29.54
C LEU A 443 37.05 9.10 -29.34
N ALA A 444 36.92 7.94 -30.00
CA ALA A 444 37.91 6.87 -29.97
C ALA A 444 39.25 7.28 -30.60
N GLY A 445 39.24 8.16 -31.61
CA GLY A 445 40.46 8.74 -32.18
C GLY A 445 41.17 9.71 -31.23
N ARG A 446 40.43 10.46 -30.41
CA ARG A 446 40.98 11.40 -29.42
C ARG A 446 41.58 10.68 -28.20
N GLN A 447 40.99 9.56 -27.79
CA GLN A 447 41.47 8.71 -26.69
C GLN A 447 41.40 7.22 -27.07
N PRO A 448 42.41 6.72 -27.79
CA PRO A 448 42.45 5.34 -28.28
C PRO A 448 42.29 4.27 -27.19
N GLU A 449 42.75 4.56 -25.97
CA GLU A 449 42.63 3.69 -24.81
C GLU A 449 41.17 3.40 -24.40
N LEU A 450 40.25 4.32 -24.70
CA LEU A 450 38.82 4.18 -24.39
C LEU A 450 38.02 3.55 -25.56
N SER A 451 38.67 3.25 -26.69
CA SER A 451 38.00 2.87 -27.94
C SER A 451 37.06 1.68 -27.79
N ALA A 452 37.50 0.59 -27.16
CA ALA A 452 36.68 -0.61 -27.00
C ALA A 452 35.40 -0.33 -26.20
N SER A 453 35.53 0.40 -25.09
CA SER A 453 34.41 0.77 -24.23
C SER A 453 33.46 1.77 -24.90
N LEU A 454 33.98 2.74 -25.66
CA LEU A 454 33.17 3.67 -26.45
C LEU A 454 32.31 2.95 -27.49
N HIS A 455 32.89 2.02 -28.25
CA HIS A 455 32.13 1.23 -29.23
C HIS A 455 31.08 0.35 -28.54
N TRP A 456 31.45 -0.34 -27.46
CA TRP A 456 30.50 -1.20 -26.75
C TRP A 456 29.31 -0.43 -26.14
N LEU A 457 29.55 0.76 -25.59
CA LEU A 457 28.52 1.55 -24.90
C LEU A 457 27.60 2.35 -25.83
N LEU A 458 28.08 2.76 -27.01
CA LEU A 458 27.41 3.78 -27.83
C LEU A 458 27.20 3.38 -29.29
N ASP A 459 27.99 2.43 -29.83
CA ASP A 459 27.96 2.09 -31.24
C ASP A 459 26.97 0.96 -31.55
N PRO A 460 25.91 1.21 -32.32
CA PRO A 460 24.97 0.17 -32.71
C PRO A 460 25.59 -0.91 -33.60
N VAL A 461 26.70 -0.65 -34.30
CA VAL A 461 27.37 -1.69 -35.12
C VAL A 461 28.25 -2.63 -34.30
N ALA A 462 28.52 -2.31 -33.03
CA ALA A 462 29.25 -3.19 -32.13
C ALA A 462 28.40 -4.37 -31.62
N HIS A 463 27.10 -4.38 -31.93
CA HIS A 463 26.14 -5.37 -31.45
C HIS A 463 25.41 -6.04 -32.63
N PRO A 464 24.96 -7.30 -32.50
CA PRO A 464 24.21 -7.98 -33.56
C PRO A 464 22.95 -7.20 -33.96
N GLU A 465 22.60 -7.18 -35.24
CA GLU A 465 21.51 -6.34 -35.78
C GLU A 465 20.13 -6.59 -35.13
N ASP A 466 19.85 -7.83 -34.74
CA ASP A 466 18.60 -8.26 -34.09
C ASP A 466 18.57 -7.98 -32.58
N SER A 467 19.64 -7.42 -32.02
CA SER A 467 19.73 -7.12 -30.60
C SER A 467 18.84 -5.95 -30.22
N GLY A 468 18.17 -6.05 -29.07
CA GLY A 468 17.47 -4.92 -28.45
C GLY A 468 18.47 -3.94 -27.82
N THR A 469 18.88 -2.92 -28.56
CA THR A 469 19.90 -1.90 -28.22
C THR A 469 19.39 -0.78 -27.31
N TYR A 470 18.45 -1.10 -26.42
CA TYR A 470 17.70 -0.11 -25.63
C TYR A 470 18.59 0.79 -24.74
N GLY A 471 19.79 0.32 -24.36
CA GLY A 471 20.72 1.06 -23.50
C GLY A 471 21.63 2.05 -24.22
N LEU A 472 21.86 1.89 -25.53
CA LEU A 472 22.78 2.75 -26.29
C LEU A 472 22.35 4.23 -26.26
N GLY A 473 21.07 4.48 -26.50
CA GLY A 473 20.51 5.83 -26.46
C GLY A 473 20.61 6.45 -25.07
N LYS A 474 20.29 5.68 -24.03
CA LYS A 474 20.36 6.12 -22.64
C LYS A 474 21.79 6.45 -22.21
N ASN A 475 22.78 5.66 -22.63
CA ASN A 475 24.20 5.96 -22.41
C ASN A 475 24.59 7.31 -23.02
N LEU A 476 24.18 7.58 -24.26
CA LEU A 476 24.46 8.86 -24.91
C LEU A 476 23.76 10.02 -24.20
N LEU A 477 22.47 9.87 -23.86
CA LEU A 477 21.71 10.89 -23.11
C LEU A 477 22.35 11.21 -21.75
N SER A 478 22.82 10.20 -21.03
CA SER A 478 23.55 10.37 -19.76
C SER A 478 24.86 11.16 -19.94
N LEU A 479 25.56 11.00 -21.07
CA LEU A 479 26.77 11.77 -21.38
C LEU A 479 26.47 13.24 -21.67
N TYR A 480 25.38 13.54 -22.39
CA TYR A 480 24.92 14.92 -22.60
C TYR A 480 24.53 15.61 -21.31
N ALA A 481 23.84 14.88 -20.44
CA ALA A 481 23.38 15.40 -19.18
C ALA A 481 24.48 15.43 -18.11
N SER A 482 25.72 15.10 -18.44
CA SER A 482 26.81 15.04 -17.46
C SER A 482 27.06 16.39 -16.79
N GLY A 483 26.69 16.51 -15.51
CA GLY A 483 26.73 17.78 -14.75
C GLY A 483 25.43 18.59 -14.80
N LYS A 484 24.37 18.04 -15.39
CA LYS A 484 23.06 18.66 -15.65
C LYS A 484 21.93 17.76 -15.12
N LYS A 485 20.69 18.23 -15.21
CA LYS A 485 19.52 17.36 -15.03
C LYS A 485 19.15 16.70 -16.36
N LEU A 486 18.78 15.42 -16.35
CA LEU A 486 18.24 14.71 -17.51
C LEU A 486 16.76 14.40 -17.26
N LEU A 487 15.88 14.82 -18.15
CA LEU A 487 14.53 14.28 -18.26
C LEU A 487 14.46 13.38 -19.50
N MET A 488 14.14 12.10 -19.33
CA MET A 488 13.96 11.14 -20.41
C MET A 488 12.47 10.94 -20.67
N LEU A 489 12.06 10.99 -21.93
CA LEU A 489 10.68 10.81 -22.36
C LEU A 489 10.61 9.70 -23.41
N ASP A 490 9.76 8.69 -23.17
CA ASP A 490 9.55 7.57 -24.09
C ASP A 490 8.74 8.00 -25.32
N ASP A 491 8.99 7.36 -26.47
CA ASP A 491 8.40 7.74 -27.76
C ASP A 491 6.90 7.43 -27.89
N ASP A 492 6.38 6.61 -26.99
CA ASP A 492 4.97 6.22 -26.90
C ASP A 492 4.25 6.86 -25.70
N CYS A 493 4.88 7.86 -25.07
CA CYS A 493 4.27 8.70 -24.04
C CYS A 493 3.38 9.80 -24.64
N LEU A 494 2.30 10.18 -23.94
CA LEU A 494 1.46 11.32 -24.30
C LEU A 494 1.14 12.20 -23.08
N LEU A 495 1.14 13.51 -23.32
CA LEU A 495 0.69 14.56 -22.41
C LEU A 495 -0.76 14.96 -22.78
N PRO A 496 -1.60 15.45 -21.85
CA PRO A 496 -1.35 15.96 -20.49
C PRO A 496 -1.09 14.89 -19.42
N PRO A 497 -0.61 15.28 -18.22
CA PRO A 497 -0.66 14.44 -17.03
C PRO A 497 -2.07 14.32 -16.46
N TRP A 498 -2.39 13.14 -15.93
CA TRP A 498 -3.69 12.76 -15.38
C TRP A 498 -3.57 12.23 -13.96
N GLN A 499 -4.62 12.38 -13.17
CA GLN A 499 -4.66 11.90 -11.79
C GLN A 499 -6.05 11.36 -11.43
N GLY A 500 -6.11 10.49 -10.42
CA GLY A 500 -7.37 9.97 -9.89
C GLY A 500 -8.08 10.98 -9.00
N ASP A 501 -9.32 10.68 -8.62
CA ASP A 501 -10.14 11.64 -7.87
C ASP A 501 -9.72 11.88 -6.41
N GLU A 502 -9.07 10.89 -5.81
CA GLU A 502 -8.76 10.86 -4.37
C GLU A 502 -7.27 11.13 -4.05
N VAL A 503 -6.51 11.76 -4.96
CA VAL A 503 -5.10 12.08 -4.68
C VAL A 503 -5.01 13.07 -3.51
N LYS A 504 -4.38 12.62 -2.42
CA LYS A 504 -4.11 13.36 -1.18
C LYS A 504 -2.92 14.30 -1.38
N PRO A 505 -2.92 15.47 -0.74
CA PRO A 505 -1.79 16.40 -0.79
C PRO A 505 -0.57 15.83 -0.04
N GLY A 506 0.60 16.37 -0.35
CA GLY A 506 1.87 16.02 0.28
C GLY A 506 2.63 14.87 -0.36
N ALA A 507 3.86 14.65 0.13
CA ALA A 507 4.77 13.60 -0.28
C ALA A 507 5.18 12.74 0.93
N SER A 508 4.90 11.44 0.90
CA SER A 508 5.24 10.50 1.98
C SER A 508 6.66 9.98 1.84
N LEU A 509 7.34 9.70 2.96
CA LEU A 509 8.62 8.97 2.99
C LEU A 509 8.43 7.45 2.99
N SER A 510 7.21 6.96 3.23
CA SER A 510 6.90 5.54 3.18
C SER A 510 6.49 5.11 1.76
N PHE A 511 7.00 3.97 1.31
CA PHE A 511 6.51 3.37 0.07
C PHE A 511 5.14 2.78 0.29
N GLN A 512 4.12 3.51 -0.16
CA GLN A 512 2.80 2.95 -0.35
C GLN A 512 2.82 2.12 -1.64
N THR A 513 2.34 0.88 -1.54
CA THR A 513 2.10 0.04 -2.71
C THR A 513 1.17 0.79 -3.63
N SER A 514 1.57 0.95 -4.89
CA SER A 514 0.70 1.56 -5.90
C SER A 514 -0.53 0.70 -6.07
N ASP A 515 -1.70 1.32 -6.01
CA ASP A 515 -2.94 0.68 -6.43
C ASP A 515 -2.89 0.40 -7.92
N PHE A 516 -3.62 -0.62 -8.34
CA PHE A 516 -3.65 -1.05 -9.71
C PHE A 516 -5.09 -1.21 -10.16
N ALA A 517 -5.48 -0.47 -11.20
CA ALA A 517 -6.75 -0.66 -11.90
C ALA A 517 -6.50 -1.17 -13.32
N ILE A 518 -7.40 -2.03 -13.79
CA ILE A 518 -7.45 -2.52 -15.17
C ILE A 518 -8.80 -2.11 -15.75
N TYR A 519 -8.79 -1.65 -16.99
CA TYR A 519 -9.92 -1.13 -17.73
C TYR A 519 -10.06 -1.85 -19.08
N ASP A 520 -11.30 -2.01 -19.53
CA ASP A 520 -11.62 -2.67 -20.80
C ASP A 520 -11.26 -1.82 -22.03
N SER A 521 -11.06 -0.52 -21.85
CA SER A 521 -10.69 0.42 -22.92
C SER A 521 -9.97 1.64 -22.36
N PHE A 522 -9.35 2.40 -23.26
CA PHE A 522 -8.73 3.67 -22.88
C PHE A 522 -9.78 4.67 -22.43
N ASP A 523 -10.92 4.77 -23.13
CA ASP A 523 -12.02 5.66 -22.76
C ASP A 523 -12.55 5.38 -21.34
N ALA A 524 -12.64 4.11 -20.95
CA ALA A 524 -13.03 3.72 -19.60
C ALA A 524 -11.99 4.15 -18.55
N ALA A 525 -10.70 4.02 -18.86
CA ALA A 525 -9.64 4.52 -17.97
C ALA A 525 -9.67 6.04 -17.85
N MET A 526 -9.96 6.74 -18.95
CA MET A 526 -10.05 8.19 -19.00
C MET A 526 -11.30 8.74 -18.31
N ALA A 527 -12.38 7.95 -18.22
CA ALA A 527 -13.59 8.33 -17.46
C ALA A 527 -13.34 8.44 -15.95
N ASP A 528 -12.38 7.67 -15.43
CA ASP A 528 -11.96 7.69 -14.01
C ASP A 528 -10.79 8.67 -13.77
N ALA A 529 -10.34 9.39 -14.80
CA ALA A 529 -9.20 10.29 -14.75
C ALA A 529 -9.61 11.76 -14.94
N ARG A 530 -8.91 12.65 -14.23
CA ARG A 530 -8.97 14.09 -14.48
C ARG A 530 -7.59 14.66 -14.79
N PRO A 531 -7.50 15.76 -15.57
CA PRO A 531 -6.23 16.43 -15.79
C PRO A 531 -5.58 16.83 -14.45
N ALA A 532 -4.28 16.59 -14.30
CA ALA A 532 -3.56 16.93 -13.09
C ALA A 532 -3.31 18.45 -12.93
N GLY A 533 -3.46 19.23 -14.01
CA GLY A 533 -3.29 20.68 -13.99
C GLY A 533 -1.84 21.13 -13.73
N VAL A 534 -0.86 20.26 -13.96
CA VAL A 534 0.57 20.55 -13.78
C VAL A 534 1.31 20.50 -15.10
N ASN A 535 2.39 21.28 -15.21
CA ASN A 535 3.39 21.06 -16.24
C ASN A 535 4.31 19.90 -15.77
N PRO A 536 4.29 18.73 -16.44
CA PRO A 536 5.01 17.56 -15.94
C PRO A 536 6.53 17.74 -16.01
N LEU A 537 7.05 18.51 -16.97
CA LEU A 537 8.49 18.77 -17.07
C LEU A 537 8.96 19.64 -15.90
N GLN A 538 8.26 20.76 -15.65
CA GLN A 538 8.59 21.65 -14.54
C GLN A 538 8.45 20.94 -13.19
N ALA A 539 7.40 20.13 -13.00
CA ALA A 539 7.18 19.38 -11.77
C ALA A 539 8.37 18.47 -11.43
N HIS A 540 8.92 17.76 -12.43
CA HIS A 540 10.14 16.96 -12.24
C HIS A 540 11.35 17.85 -11.90
N LEU A 541 11.56 18.96 -12.61
CA LEU A 541 12.71 19.86 -12.41
C LEU A 541 12.73 20.54 -11.03
N ASP A 542 11.56 20.84 -10.48
CA ASP A 542 11.37 21.50 -9.19
C ASP A 542 11.91 20.65 -8.03
N VAL A 543 11.85 19.32 -8.15
CA VAL A 543 12.32 18.39 -7.11
C VAL A 543 13.66 17.74 -7.44
N LEU A 544 13.96 17.51 -8.72
CA LEU A 544 15.15 16.78 -9.15
C LEU A 544 16.44 17.55 -8.82
N GLY A 545 17.36 16.88 -8.13
CA GLY A 545 18.63 17.42 -7.65
C GLY A 545 18.53 18.19 -6.33
N GLN A 546 17.32 18.47 -5.82
CA GLN A 546 17.14 19.20 -4.57
C GLN A 546 17.42 18.32 -3.34
N PRO A 547 17.83 18.91 -2.20
CA PRO A 547 17.94 18.18 -0.93
C PRO A 547 16.58 17.72 -0.42
N LEU A 548 16.55 16.52 0.17
CA LEU A 548 15.35 15.88 0.73
C LEU A 548 14.62 16.79 1.72
N GLY A 549 15.35 17.39 2.66
CA GLY A 549 14.74 18.24 3.69
C GLY A 549 14.04 19.47 3.10
N GLN A 550 14.59 20.03 2.01
CA GLN A 550 13.97 21.14 1.29
C GLN A 550 12.72 20.68 0.53
N VAL A 551 12.82 19.60 -0.27
CA VAL A 551 11.68 19.06 -1.01
C VAL A 551 10.55 18.68 -0.06
N PHE A 552 10.88 18.01 1.05
CA PHE A 552 9.88 17.58 2.02
C PHE A 552 9.14 18.77 2.66
N ARG A 553 9.84 19.86 3.00
CA ARG A 553 9.19 21.11 3.49
C ARG A 553 8.33 21.79 2.43
N GLN A 554 8.80 21.84 1.19
CA GLN A 554 8.08 22.51 0.10
C GLN A 554 6.81 21.76 -0.30
N ARG A 555 6.84 20.43 -0.24
CA ARG A 555 5.71 19.59 -0.66
C ARG A 555 4.70 19.35 0.46
N ASN A 556 5.10 19.49 1.73
CA ASN A 556 4.24 19.21 2.88
C ASN A 556 3.99 20.47 3.70
N ALA A 557 2.75 20.96 3.67
CA ALA A 557 2.33 22.11 4.49
C ALA A 557 2.35 21.80 6.00
N GLN A 558 2.12 20.53 6.37
CA GLN A 558 2.16 20.02 7.74
C GLN A 558 3.11 18.80 7.79
N PRO A 559 4.45 19.03 7.79
CA PRO A 559 5.43 17.95 7.72
C PRO A 559 5.40 16.99 8.92
N GLU A 560 4.76 17.35 10.03
CA GLU A 560 4.53 16.53 11.21
C GLU A 560 3.38 15.51 11.06
N GLU A 561 2.62 15.55 9.97
CA GLU A 561 1.50 14.63 9.72
C GLU A 561 1.97 13.17 9.65
N ILE A 562 1.43 12.31 10.51
CA ILE A 562 1.83 10.90 10.64
C ILE A 562 1.75 10.11 9.34
N ALA A 563 0.75 10.40 8.49
CA ALA A 563 0.59 9.68 7.23
C ALA A 563 1.76 9.89 6.25
N LEU A 564 2.62 10.90 6.48
CA LEU A 564 3.85 11.13 5.70
C LEU A 564 5.02 10.26 6.17
N TRP A 565 4.95 9.69 7.37
CA TRP A 565 6.03 8.92 8.01
C TRP A 565 5.67 7.45 8.22
N GLN A 566 4.40 7.17 8.49
CA GLN A 566 3.92 5.83 8.83
C GLN A 566 4.22 4.83 7.72
N GLY A 567 4.80 3.69 8.10
CA GLY A 567 5.19 2.62 7.17
C GLY A 567 6.62 2.70 6.65
N LEU A 568 7.39 3.73 7.01
CA LEU A 568 8.82 3.82 6.69
C LEU A 568 9.55 2.55 7.17
N SER A 569 10.33 1.91 6.31
CA SER A 569 11.03 0.68 6.63
C SER A 569 12.39 0.93 7.28
N ALA A 570 12.86 -0.04 8.07
CA ALA A 570 14.21 0.01 8.66
C ALA A 570 15.33 0.09 7.62
N GLU A 571 15.14 -0.47 6.44
CA GLU A 571 16.12 -0.44 5.34
C GLU A 571 16.28 0.96 4.76
N GLN A 572 15.25 1.82 4.83
CA GLN A 572 15.31 3.17 4.27
C GLN A 572 16.10 4.16 5.12
N ILE A 573 16.08 3.98 6.45
CA ILE A 573 16.61 4.96 7.40
C ILE A 573 18.07 5.35 7.17
N PRO A 574 19.00 4.42 6.86
CA PRO A 574 20.39 4.77 6.60
C PRO A 574 20.54 5.80 5.46
N HIS A 575 19.62 5.80 4.50
CA HIS A 575 19.66 6.67 3.32
C HIS A 575 19.07 8.07 3.58
N LEU A 576 18.32 8.26 4.68
CA LEU A 576 17.64 9.52 4.99
C LEU A 576 18.59 10.52 5.65
N SER A 577 18.63 11.75 5.13
CA SER A 577 19.19 12.92 5.78
C SER A 577 18.63 14.19 5.12
N SER A 578 18.63 15.33 5.81
CA SER A 578 18.20 16.62 5.23
C SER A 578 18.92 16.96 3.91
N ALA A 579 20.21 16.58 3.80
CA ALA A 579 21.06 16.84 2.64
C ALA A 579 21.00 15.75 1.54
N ALA A 580 20.25 14.66 1.75
CA ALA A 580 20.12 13.57 0.80
C ALA A 580 19.56 14.09 -0.54
N PRO A 581 20.22 13.87 -1.69
CA PRO A 581 19.73 14.39 -2.96
C PRO A 581 18.53 13.59 -3.47
N VAL A 582 17.52 14.27 -4.03
CA VAL A 582 16.54 13.64 -4.91
C VAL A 582 17.19 13.41 -6.27
N SER A 583 17.83 12.25 -6.45
CA SER A 583 18.60 11.92 -7.65
C SER A 583 17.74 11.40 -8.79
N MET A 584 16.53 10.92 -8.50
CA MET A 584 15.64 10.33 -9.51
C MET A 584 14.20 10.79 -9.33
N THR A 585 13.47 10.89 -10.44
CA THR A 585 12.03 11.19 -10.46
C THR A 585 11.28 10.28 -11.43
N THR A 586 10.06 9.89 -11.09
CA THR A 586 9.12 9.18 -11.97
C THR A 586 7.70 9.64 -11.71
N ASN A 587 6.80 9.41 -12.66
CA ASN A 587 5.35 9.56 -12.48
C ASN A 587 4.63 8.21 -12.60
N THR A 588 3.34 8.19 -12.31
CA THR A 588 2.53 6.99 -12.55
C THR A 588 2.23 6.78 -14.04
N ILE A 589 1.66 5.62 -14.40
CA ILE A 589 1.44 5.24 -15.81
C ILE A 589 -0.01 4.85 -16.00
N ILE A 590 -0.63 5.40 -17.05
CA ILE A 590 -1.96 5.05 -17.55
C ILE A 590 -1.80 4.53 -18.97
N GLY A 591 -2.36 3.37 -19.31
CA GLY A 591 -2.27 2.86 -20.68
C GLY A 591 -1.98 1.36 -20.74
N ALA A 592 -1.46 0.93 -21.89
CA ALA A 592 -1.03 -0.46 -22.06
C ALA A 592 0.18 -0.74 -21.15
N GLN A 593 0.32 -1.91 -20.52
CA GLN A 593 1.57 -2.19 -19.79
C GLN A 593 2.74 -2.48 -20.74
N ASN A 594 3.94 -2.54 -20.16
CA ASN A 594 5.17 -2.78 -20.88
C ASN A 594 5.48 -4.25 -21.22
N SER A 595 4.82 -5.19 -20.54
CA SER A 595 5.00 -6.64 -20.75
C SER A 595 3.74 -7.23 -21.35
N ARG A 596 3.80 -8.14 -22.33
CA ARG A 596 2.60 -8.89 -22.79
C ARG A 596 2.06 -9.88 -21.74
N ARG A 597 2.70 -9.96 -20.56
CA ARG A 597 2.45 -10.88 -19.45
C ARG A 597 2.05 -10.11 -18.20
N MET A 598 1.22 -10.72 -17.35
CA MET A 598 0.76 -10.14 -16.08
C MET A 598 1.51 -10.69 -14.86
N ASP A 599 2.84 -10.79 -14.95
CA ASP A 599 3.67 -11.23 -13.81
C ASP A 599 3.41 -10.40 -12.53
N MET A 600 3.02 -9.13 -12.73
CA MET A 600 2.62 -8.19 -11.69
C MET A 600 1.38 -8.63 -10.89
N LEU A 601 0.35 -9.25 -11.52
CA LEU A 601 -0.83 -9.74 -10.80
C LEU A 601 -0.46 -10.76 -9.71
N PHE A 602 0.57 -11.55 -9.98
CA PHE A 602 1.03 -12.60 -9.08
C PHE A 602 2.13 -12.13 -8.11
N THR A 603 2.49 -10.85 -8.12
CA THR A 603 3.48 -10.25 -7.19
C THR A 603 2.89 -9.13 -6.33
N LEU A 604 1.80 -8.50 -6.78
CA LEU A 604 1.03 -7.50 -6.04
C LEU A 604 0.09 -8.18 -5.03
N GLY A 605 0.68 -8.80 -4.01
CA GLY A 605 -0.08 -9.24 -2.83
C GLY A 605 -0.82 -8.04 -2.22
N GLN A 606 -2.15 -8.16 -2.08
CA GLN A 606 -3.07 -7.19 -1.47
C GLN A 606 -3.53 -5.99 -2.32
N SER A 607 -3.49 -6.06 -3.65
CA SER A 607 -4.15 -5.02 -4.46
C SER A 607 -5.66 -5.30 -4.56
N GLY A 608 -6.41 -4.62 -3.70
CA GLY A 608 -7.79 -4.13 -3.86
C GLY A 608 -8.86 -4.97 -4.56
N GLU A 609 -10.08 -4.85 -4.04
CA GLU A 609 -11.35 -5.25 -4.64
C GLU A 609 -11.49 -4.99 -6.16
N ARG A 610 -10.72 -4.04 -6.73
CA ARG A 610 -10.61 -3.76 -8.17
C ARG A 610 -9.85 -4.83 -8.97
N VAL A 611 -8.73 -5.37 -8.46
CA VAL A 611 -8.02 -6.51 -9.10
C VAL A 611 -8.85 -7.77 -8.94
N GLU A 612 -9.53 -7.95 -7.80
CA GLU A 612 -10.46 -9.05 -7.60
C GLU A 612 -11.64 -9.00 -8.59
N ARG A 613 -12.26 -7.81 -8.78
CA ARG A 613 -13.28 -7.57 -9.81
C ARG A 613 -12.78 -7.93 -11.21
N TYR A 614 -11.56 -7.52 -11.55
CA TYR A 614 -10.95 -7.91 -12.82
C TYR A 614 -10.76 -9.42 -12.93
N LEU A 615 -10.21 -10.08 -11.91
CA LEU A 615 -9.98 -11.53 -11.89
C LEU A 615 -11.30 -12.32 -11.99
N GLN A 616 -12.42 -11.78 -11.50
CA GLN A 616 -13.75 -12.36 -11.66
C GLN A 616 -14.31 -12.19 -13.09
N GLY A 617 -14.07 -11.05 -13.74
CA GLY A 617 -14.53 -10.77 -15.11
C GLY A 617 -13.65 -11.36 -16.23
N ALA A 618 -12.37 -11.60 -15.97
CA ALA A 618 -11.38 -12.10 -16.92
C ALA A 618 -11.41 -13.64 -17.10
N VAL A 619 -12.23 -14.36 -16.34
CA VAL A 619 -12.36 -15.82 -16.42
C VAL A 619 -12.88 -16.21 -17.81
N GLY A 620 -12.02 -16.86 -18.62
CA GLY A 620 -12.39 -17.41 -19.92
C GLY A 620 -12.21 -16.48 -21.13
N GLN A 621 -11.68 -15.26 -20.96
CA GLN A 621 -11.40 -14.34 -22.06
C GLN A 621 -9.92 -14.42 -22.48
N THR A 622 -9.64 -14.60 -23.78
CA THR A 622 -8.28 -14.80 -24.31
C THR A 622 -7.64 -13.56 -24.90
N GLU A 623 -8.40 -12.59 -25.42
CA GLU A 623 -7.86 -11.47 -26.21
C GLU A 623 -8.74 -10.20 -26.12
N LYS A 624 -8.39 -9.25 -25.25
CA LYS A 624 -8.84 -7.84 -25.35
C LYS A 624 -7.70 -6.89 -24.98
N PRO A 625 -7.63 -5.68 -25.57
CA PRO A 625 -6.73 -4.64 -25.09
C PRO A 625 -7.13 -4.30 -23.66
N GLN A 626 -6.20 -4.41 -22.72
CA GLN A 626 -6.47 -4.10 -21.32
C GLN A 626 -5.58 -2.93 -20.91
N ILE A 627 -6.24 -1.79 -20.78
CA ILE A 627 -5.62 -0.57 -20.28
C ILE A 627 -5.50 -0.69 -18.78
N SER A 628 -4.47 -0.11 -18.21
CA SER A 628 -4.25 -0.20 -16.77
C SER A 628 -3.66 1.08 -16.25
N TRP A 629 -3.93 1.33 -14.99
CA TRP A 629 -3.47 2.51 -14.28
C TRP A 629 -2.81 2.08 -12.99
N ARG A 630 -1.52 2.38 -12.88
CA ARG A 630 -0.79 2.33 -11.62
C ARG A 630 -1.13 3.60 -10.85
N MET A 631 -2.01 3.56 -9.85
CA MET A 631 -2.39 4.74 -9.09
C MET A 631 -1.52 4.88 -7.84
N SER A 632 -1.45 6.08 -7.31
CA SER A 632 -0.88 6.36 -5.99
C SER A 632 -1.78 7.37 -5.30
N GLU A 633 -2.10 7.15 -4.04
CA GLU A 633 -2.94 8.09 -3.28
C GLU A 633 -2.22 9.42 -3.02
N ARG A 634 -0.87 9.45 -3.09
CA ARG A 634 -0.04 10.65 -2.88
C ARG A 634 1.33 10.49 -3.52
N ASP A 635 2.07 11.59 -3.59
CA ASP A 635 3.48 11.56 -3.98
C ASP A 635 4.29 10.75 -2.94
N CYS A 636 5.39 10.14 -3.38
CA CYS A 636 6.21 9.26 -2.55
C CYS A 636 7.69 9.55 -2.75
N ILE A 637 8.47 9.56 -1.67
CA ILE A 637 9.92 9.70 -1.68
C ILE A 637 10.51 8.44 -1.04
N HIS A 638 11.24 7.64 -1.81
CA HIS A 638 11.76 6.38 -1.31
C HIS A 638 13.02 5.95 -2.06
N PRO A 639 14.09 5.50 -1.37
CA PRO A 639 15.37 5.21 -2.02
C PRO A 639 15.31 4.04 -3.01
N GLN A 640 14.45 3.05 -2.79
CA GLN A 640 14.41 1.80 -3.59
C GLN A 640 13.30 1.75 -4.66
N ILE A 641 12.73 2.89 -5.08
CA ILE A 641 11.78 2.87 -6.21
C ILE A 641 12.55 2.61 -7.50
N ALA A 642 12.09 1.63 -8.27
CA ALA A 642 12.63 1.31 -9.59
C ALA A 642 12.50 2.50 -10.55
N LEU A 643 13.60 2.86 -11.22
CA LEU A 643 13.57 3.81 -12.32
C LEU A 643 13.02 3.12 -13.57
N LEU A 644 11.80 3.47 -13.97
CA LEU A 644 11.17 2.99 -15.18
C LEU A 644 11.08 4.14 -16.18
N CYS A 645 11.71 3.99 -17.34
CA CYS A 645 11.69 5.02 -18.38
C CYS A 645 10.52 4.83 -19.37
N THR A 646 9.37 4.36 -18.87
CA THR A 646 8.18 4.03 -19.69
C THR A 646 7.39 5.26 -20.14
N THR A 647 7.51 6.37 -19.41
CA THR A 647 6.88 7.64 -19.78
C THR A 647 7.92 8.75 -19.57
N LEU A 648 7.72 9.62 -18.58
CA LEU A 648 8.69 10.62 -18.17
C LEU A 648 9.44 10.15 -16.92
N SER A 649 10.77 10.23 -16.97
CA SER A 649 11.63 9.99 -15.82
C SER A 649 12.74 11.02 -15.78
N GLY A 650 13.24 11.31 -14.58
CA GLY A 650 14.33 12.27 -14.41
C GLY A 650 15.48 11.69 -13.61
N VAL A 651 16.69 12.09 -13.98
CA VAL A 651 17.95 11.73 -13.31
C VAL A 651 18.77 13.00 -13.09
N ALA A 652 19.14 13.28 -11.85
CA ALA A 652 20.07 14.35 -11.52
C ALA A 652 21.49 13.82 -11.68
N VAL A 653 22.20 14.29 -12.71
CA VAL A 653 23.53 13.81 -13.02
C VAL A 653 24.55 14.80 -12.43
N THR A 654 24.88 14.62 -11.15
CA THR A 654 25.73 15.57 -10.42
C THR A 654 27.18 15.54 -10.89
N GLU A 655 27.88 14.41 -10.77
CA GLU A 655 29.34 14.36 -11.05
C GLU A 655 29.79 13.13 -11.85
N LEU A 656 29.21 11.94 -11.63
CA LEU A 656 29.48 10.75 -12.44
C LEU A 656 28.14 10.08 -12.80
N PRO A 657 27.62 10.24 -14.04
CA PRO A 657 26.42 9.52 -14.45
C PRO A 657 26.61 8.01 -14.31
N ALA A 658 25.54 7.26 -14.09
CA ALA A 658 25.56 5.81 -14.25
C ALA A 658 25.38 5.44 -15.73
N PRO A 659 26.14 4.48 -16.29
CA PRO A 659 25.82 3.89 -17.58
C PRO A 659 24.73 2.80 -17.47
N CYS A 660 24.05 2.54 -18.58
CA CYS A 660 23.20 1.39 -18.85
C CYS A 660 24.01 0.23 -19.46
N ILE A 661 23.49 -0.98 -19.30
CA ILE A 661 23.86 -2.11 -20.15
C ILE A 661 23.33 -1.81 -21.58
N PRO A 662 24.16 -1.88 -22.64
CA PRO A 662 23.80 -1.41 -23.97
C PRO A 662 22.71 -2.24 -24.67
N VAL A 663 22.66 -3.55 -24.37
CA VAL A 663 21.79 -4.53 -25.02
C VAL A 663 20.95 -5.28 -24.00
N GLY A 664 19.70 -5.56 -24.34
CA GLY A 664 18.76 -6.30 -23.49
C GLY A 664 17.78 -5.39 -22.76
N ARG A 665 16.72 -6.00 -22.23
CA ARG A 665 15.66 -5.31 -21.48
C ARG A 665 16.09 -5.05 -20.03
N SER A 666 15.42 -4.12 -19.35
CA SER A 666 15.64 -3.78 -17.94
C SER A 666 16.94 -3.01 -17.69
N GLU A 667 17.51 -2.43 -18.73
CA GLU A 667 18.66 -1.54 -18.70
C GLU A 667 18.38 -0.23 -17.93
N ASP A 668 17.12 0.21 -17.89
CA ASP A 668 16.65 1.33 -17.06
C ASP A 668 16.60 0.99 -15.57
N LEU A 669 16.19 -0.23 -15.23
CA LEU A 669 16.27 -0.74 -13.86
C LEU A 669 17.72 -0.78 -13.38
N PHE A 670 18.64 -1.25 -14.24
CA PHE A 670 20.06 -1.25 -13.92
C PHE A 670 20.60 0.18 -13.74
N LEU A 671 20.23 1.12 -14.63
CA LEU A 671 20.58 2.54 -14.50
C LEU A 671 20.16 3.12 -13.15
N GLY A 672 18.91 2.90 -12.75
CA GLY A 672 18.38 3.39 -11.49
C GLY A 672 19.08 2.76 -10.28
N GLU A 673 19.30 1.45 -10.30
CA GLU A 673 19.99 0.73 -9.22
C GLU A 673 21.47 1.14 -9.11
N LEU A 674 22.16 1.34 -10.23
CA LEU A 674 23.55 1.80 -10.24
C LEU A 674 23.66 3.24 -9.76
N THR A 675 22.77 4.13 -10.22
CA THR A 675 22.71 5.53 -9.74
C THR A 675 22.56 5.59 -8.22
N ARG A 676 21.64 4.80 -7.69
CA ARG A 676 21.39 4.66 -6.25
C ARG A 676 22.55 4.02 -5.50
N TYR A 677 23.18 3.00 -6.07
CA TYR A 677 24.36 2.39 -5.47
C TYR A 677 25.51 3.39 -5.37
N LEU A 678 25.77 4.19 -6.40
CA LEU A 678 26.87 5.17 -6.40
C LEU A 678 26.61 6.32 -5.44
N THR A 679 25.35 6.75 -5.32
CA THR A 679 24.96 7.80 -4.38
C THR A 679 24.19 7.17 -3.22
N PHE A 680 24.89 6.75 -2.16
CA PHE A 680 24.29 6.01 -1.05
C PHE A 680 23.02 6.65 -0.48
N SER A 681 22.96 7.97 -0.35
CA SER A 681 21.78 8.68 0.19
C SER A 681 20.76 9.11 -0.88
N ALA A 682 20.87 8.65 -2.13
CA ALA A 682 19.97 9.05 -3.21
C ALA A 682 18.51 8.72 -2.89
N GLN A 683 17.66 9.72 -3.08
CA GLN A 683 16.22 9.61 -2.98
C GLN A 683 15.60 9.56 -4.38
N HIS A 684 14.50 8.80 -4.49
CA HIS A 684 13.66 8.79 -5.68
C HIS A 684 12.30 9.40 -5.32
N TYR A 685 11.90 10.45 -6.02
CA TYR A 685 10.58 11.06 -5.92
C TYR A 685 9.64 10.51 -6.99
N ARG A 686 8.51 9.91 -6.59
CA ARG A 686 7.46 9.43 -7.49
C ARG A 686 6.21 10.28 -7.35
N PHE A 687 5.77 10.89 -8.45
CA PHE A 687 4.53 11.64 -8.53
C PHE A 687 3.31 10.72 -8.53
N ALA A 688 2.21 11.19 -7.94
CA ALA A 688 0.93 10.49 -7.92
C ALA A 688 0.18 10.55 -9.25
N TRP A 689 0.28 11.68 -9.95
CA TRP A 689 -0.22 11.83 -11.31
C TRP A 689 0.60 10.98 -12.28
N GLY A 690 0.03 10.67 -13.43
CA GLY A 690 0.61 9.81 -14.42
C GLY A 690 0.45 10.31 -15.84
N LEU A 691 1.28 9.78 -16.73
CA LEU A 691 1.24 10.05 -18.16
C LEU A 691 0.69 8.84 -18.91
N VAL A 692 0.15 9.12 -20.08
CA VAL A 692 -0.41 8.10 -20.95
C VAL A 692 0.74 7.38 -21.66
N HIS A 693 0.67 6.05 -21.69
CA HIS A 693 1.59 5.17 -22.43
C HIS A 693 0.78 4.37 -23.46
N GLN A 694 0.97 4.69 -24.74
CA GLN A 694 0.17 4.17 -25.84
C GLN A 694 1.02 3.61 -26.99
N PRO A 695 1.54 2.38 -26.84
CA PRO A 695 2.40 1.76 -27.85
C PRO A 695 1.67 1.47 -29.19
N GLN A 696 2.41 1.43 -30.29
CA GLN A 696 1.94 1.07 -31.63
C GLN A 696 2.88 0.02 -32.28
N PRO A 697 2.36 -1.07 -32.88
CA PRO A 697 0.95 -1.46 -32.86
C PRO A 697 0.48 -1.78 -31.43
N GLU A 698 -0.84 -1.73 -31.22
CA GLU A 698 -1.41 -2.09 -29.92
C GLU A 698 -0.96 -3.49 -29.51
N ARG A 699 -0.59 -3.63 -28.23
CA ARG A 699 -0.11 -4.89 -27.69
C ARG A 699 -1.31 -5.75 -27.30
N SER A 700 -1.35 -7.00 -27.78
CA SER A 700 -2.28 -8.00 -27.27
C SER A 700 -1.75 -8.61 -25.97
N TRP A 701 -2.67 -8.80 -25.03
CA TRP A 701 -2.41 -9.24 -23.66
C TRP A 701 -2.91 -10.66 -23.47
N ASN A 702 -2.10 -11.52 -22.83
CA ASN A 702 -2.61 -12.75 -22.26
C ASN A 702 -2.40 -12.70 -20.74
N PRO A 703 -3.46 -12.48 -19.94
CA PRO A 703 -3.33 -12.37 -18.49
C PRO A 703 -2.86 -13.68 -17.83
N TRP A 704 -2.97 -14.80 -18.54
CA TRP A 704 -2.53 -16.12 -18.10
C TRP A 704 -1.13 -16.48 -18.62
N ALA A 705 -0.57 -15.70 -19.55
CA ALA A 705 0.82 -15.82 -19.94
C ALA A 705 1.70 -15.17 -18.86
N VAL A 706 2.57 -15.97 -18.27
CA VAL A 706 3.49 -15.57 -17.20
C VAL A 706 4.87 -16.13 -17.56
N GLN A 707 5.93 -15.45 -17.16
CA GLN A 707 7.26 -16.06 -17.22
C GLN A 707 7.38 -17.12 -16.13
N SER A 708 7.42 -18.41 -16.48
CA SER A 708 7.65 -19.49 -15.53
C SER A 708 8.92 -19.19 -14.71
N GLY A 709 8.76 -19.10 -13.38
CA GLY A 709 9.81 -18.78 -12.43
C GLY A 709 10.32 -17.32 -12.38
N GLY A 710 10.13 -16.50 -13.42
CA GLY A 710 10.73 -15.15 -13.60
C GLY A 710 12.05 -15.14 -14.41
N PRO A 711 12.53 -13.97 -14.90
CA PRO A 711 13.75 -13.89 -15.70
C PRO A 711 15.00 -14.11 -14.85
N LEU A 712 15.74 -15.18 -15.16
CA LEU A 712 17.10 -15.40 -14.68
C LEU A 712 18.02 -15.17 -15.89
N ASP A 713 18.54 -13.95 -16.04
CA ASP A 713 19.40 -13.52 -17.15
C ASP A 713 20.63 -12.75 -16.63
N THR A 714 21.50 -12.28 -17.54
CA THR A 714 22.72 -11.54 -17.17
C THR A 714 22.40 -10.22 -16.48
N VAL A 715 21.36 -9.50 -16.94
CA VAL A 715 20.89 -8.25 -16.30
C VAL A 715 20.42 -8.49 -14.87
N PHE A 716 19.68 -9.59 -14.61
CA PHE A 716 19.31 -10.01 -13.25
C PHE A 716 20.55 -10.20 -12.36
N LEU A 717 21.58 -10.88 -12.87
CA LEU A 717 22.83 -11.12 -12.12
C LEU A 717 23.60 -9.82 -11.88
N HIS A 718 23.63 -8.89 -12.84
CA HIS A 718 24.27 -7.58 -12.67
C HIS A 718 23.56 -6.76 -11.58
N ARG A 719 22.23 -6.81 -11.55
CA ARG A 719 21.44 -6.22 -10.47
C ARG A 719 21.62 -6.94 -9.13
N ALA A 720 21.80 -8.26 -9.15
CA ALA A 720 22.10 -9.05 -7.95
C ALA A 720 23.46 -8.68 -7.35
N LEU A 721 24.46 -8.41 -8.20
CA LEU A 721 25.75 -7.87 -7.79
C LEU A 721 25.59 -6.49 -7.11
N LEU A 722 24.78 -5.57 -7.67
CA LEU A 722 24.54 -4.28 -7.02
C LEU A 722 23.91 -4.42 -5.63
N ARG A 723 22.94 -5.33 -5.47
CA ARG A 723 22.34 -5.65 -4.17
C ARG A 723 23.35 -6.26 -3.19
N LEU A 724 24.22 -7.15 -3.67
CA LEU A 724 25.31 -7.70 -2.87
C LEU A 724 26.25 -6.58 -2.40
N CYS A 725 26.75 -5.77 -3.33
CA CYS A 725 27.64 -4.65 -3.02
C CYS A 725 26.98 -3.67 -2.06
N GLU A 726 25.69 -3.38 -2.20
CA GLU A 726 24.99 -2.54 -1.25
C GLU A 726 24.94 -3.12 0.18
N SER A 727 24.76 -4.43 0.30
CA SER A 727 24.71 -5.10 1.61
C SER A 727 26.08 -5.23 2.31
N GLU A 728 27.17 -5.16 1.55
CA GLU A 728 28.54 -5.34 2.02
C GLU A 728 29.36 -4.03 2.07
N CYS A 729 29.02 -3.04 1.24
CA CYS A 729 29.78 -1.80 1.10
C CYS A 729 29.27 -0.71 2.04
N HIS A 730 30.08 -0.40 3.06
CA HIS A 730 29.81 0.65 4.04
C HIS A 730 30.39 2.03 3.68
N LEU A 731 31.09 2.12 2.54
CA LEU A 731 31.70 3.36 2.07
C LEU A 731 30.62 4.35 1.63
N GLN A 732 30.86 5.65 1.84
CA GLN A 732 29.90 6.71 1.53
C GLN A 732 30.27 7.50 0.27
N SER A 733 31.57 7.56 -0.07
CA SER A 733 32.04 8.26 -1.27
C SER A 733 31.64 7.51 -2.55
N PRO A 734 31.08 8.19 -3.57
CA PRO A 734 30.78 7.58 -4.86
C PRO A 734 31.98 6.88 -5.49
N GLU A 735 33.16 7.49 -5.46
CA GLU A 735 34.41 6.98 -6.04
C GLU A 735 34.83 5.67 -5.37
N GLN A 736 34.76 5.64 -4.04
CA GLN A 736 35.11 4.46 -3.25
C GLN A 736 34.11 3.31 -3.47
N ARG A 737 32.81 3.62 -3.56
CA ARG A 737 31.77 2.64 -3.90
C ARG A 737 31.94 2.13 -5.32
N TYR A 738 32.30 2.99 -6.27
CA TYR A 738 32.60 2.64 -7.65
C TYR A 738 33.77 1.65 -7.73
N ALA A 739 34.89 1.96 -7.06
CA ALA A 739 36.05 1.07 -6.98
C ALA A 739 35.69 -0.28 -6.35
N TYR A 740 34.90 -0.28 -5.27
CA TYR A 740 34.42 -1.51 -4.63
C TYR A 740 33.58 -2.37 -5.60
N LEU A 741 32.68 -1.75 -6.37
CA LEU A 741 31.88 -2.46 -7.37
C LEU A 741 32.76 -3.12 -8.43
N LEU A 742 33.77 -2.41 -8.94
CA LEU A 742 34.72 -2.97 -9.93
C LEU A 742 35.45 -4.18 -9.36
N THR A 743 35.97 -4.09 -8.13
CA THR A 743 36.65 -5.20 -7.45
C THR A 743 35.72 -6.39 -7.27
N ARG A 744 34.50 -6.18 -6.77
CA ARG A 744 33.51 -7.26 -6.57
C ARG A 744 33.09 -7.91 -7.88
N LEU A 745 32.85 -7.13 -8.94
CA LEU A 745 32.55 -7.67 -10.26
C LEU A 745 33.71 -8.53 -10.77
N GLN A 746 34.95 -8.04 -10.67
CA GLN A 746 36.14 -8.79 -11.08
C GLN A 746 36.29 -10.12 -10.34
N GLU A 747 36.09 -10.12 -9.02
CA GLU A 747 36.15 -11.34 -8.20
C GLU A 747 35.07 -12.36 -8.62
N LEU A 748 33.82 -11.92 -8.78
CA LEU A 748 32.73 -12.80 -9.19
C LEU A 748 32.87 -13.32 -10.62
N LEU A 749 33.57 -12.60 -11.51
CA LEU A 749 33.84 -13.11 -12.86
C LEU A 749 34.85 -14.26 -12.87
N LEU A 750 35.77 -14.28 -11.90
CA LEU A 750 36.78 -15.33 -11.75
C LEU A 750 36.16 -16.63 -11.20
N ASP A 751 35.29 -16.53 -10.19
CA ASP A 751 34.61 -17.68 -9.59
C ASP A 751 33.12 -17.38 -9.31
N PRO A 752 32.25 -17.47 -10.35
CA PRO A 752 30.85 -17.07 -10.22
C PRO A 752 29.95 -18.15 -9.61
N ASP A 753 30.34 -19.42 -9.65
CA ASP A 753 29.40 -20.54 -9.61
C ASP A 753 28.63 -20.62 -8.27
N ALA A 754 29.34 -20.49 -7.15
CA ALA A 754 28.72 -20.54 -5.82
C ALA A 754 27.77 -19.36 -5.58
N TRP A 755 28.20 -18.16 -5.98
CA TRP A 755 27.40 -16.95 -5.82
C TRP A 755 26.17 -16.96 -6.73
N MET A 756 26.34 -17.25 -8.03
CA MET A 756 25.24 -17.37 -9.00
C MET A 756 24.19 -18.36 -8.50
N PHE A 757 24.63 -19.53 -8.00
CA PHE A 757 23.73 -20.54 -7.47
C PHE A 757 22.95 -20.04 -6.25
N ALA A 758 23.62 -19.43 -5.27
CA ALA A 758 22.96 -18.86 -4.10
C ALA A 758 21.93 -17.78 -4.48
N GLU A 759 22.27 -16.90 -5.42
CA GLU A 759 21.40 -15.84 -5.93
C GLU A 759 20.18 -16.39 -6.67
N GLY A 760 20.39 -17.36 -7.56
CA GLY A 760 19.30 -18.02 -8.29
C GLY A 760 18.34 -18.74 -7.34
N VAL A 761 18.87 -19.50 -6.38
CA VAL A 761 18.06 -20.18 -5.36
C VAL A 761 17.28 -19.17 -4.51
N ARG A 762 17.92 -18.08 -4.07
CA ARG A 762 17.25 -17.03 -3.30
C ARG A 762 16.11 -16.40 -4.08
N PHE A 763 16.34 -16.04 -5.35
CA PHE A 763 15.33 -15.46 -6.22
C PHE A 763 14.12 -16.39 -6.43
N ARG A 764 14.37 -17.65 -6.80
CA ARG A 764 13.30 -18.65 -7.00
C ARG A 764 12.56 -18.96 -5.70
N THR A 765 13.26 -19.10 -4.59
CA THR A 765 12.65 -19.36 -3.28
C THR A 765 11.73 -18.21 -2.86
N GLN A 766 12.17 -16.96 -3.04
CA GLN A 766 11.34 -15.79 -2.74
C GLN A 766 10.08 -15.76 -3.62
N ARG A 767 10.20 -16.14 -4.90
CA ARG A 767 9.06 -16.26 -5.82
C ARG A 767 8.07 -17.33 -5.34
N CYS A 768 8.54 -18.53 -4.99
CA CYS A 768 7.68 -19.59 -4.45
C CYS A 768 6.99 -19.15 -3.14
N LYS A 769 7.72 -18.49 -2.24
CA LYS A 769 7.17 -17.98 -0.98
C LYS A 769 6.04 -16.98 -1.24
N SER A 770 6.25 -16.01 -2.14
CA SER A 770 5.24 -15.03 -2.52
C SER A 770 4.00 -15.68 -3.14
N LEU A 771 4.17 -16.64 -4.04
CA LEU A 771 3.05 -17.35 -4.68
C LEU A 771 2.25 -18.19 -3.66
N ARG A 772 2.92 -18.85 -2.70
CA ARG A 772 2.25 -19.59 -1.62
C ARG A 772 1.44 -18.66 -0.73
N GLN A 773 2.00 -17.50 -0.38
CA GLN A 773 1.28 -16.49 0.40
C GLN A 773 0.03 -16.01 -0.36
N ASN A 774 0.18 -15.62 -1.63
CA ASN A 774 -0.94 -15.18 -2.45
C ASN A 774 -2.02 -16.27 -2.61
N LEU A 775 -1.64 -17.55 -2.65
CA LEU A 775 -2.58 -18.67 -2.70
C LEU A 775 -3.39 -18.81 -1.40
N GLN A 776 -2.76 -18.57 -0.24
CA GLN A 776 -3.43 -18.55 1.05
C GLN A 776 -4.39 -17.35 1.15
N ASP A 777 -3.93 -16.16 0.74
CA ASP A 777 -4.68 -14.91 0.85
C ASP A 777 -5.87 -14.82 -0.11
N SER A 778 -5.90 -15.64 -1.17
CA SER A 778 -6.96 -15.65 -2.20
C SER A 778 -7.88 -16.87 -2.14
N ALA A 779 -8.10 -17.42 -0.94
CA ALA A 779 -8.98 -18.58 -0.70
C ALA A 779 -10.39 -18.43 -1.29
N HIS A 780 -10.89 -17.20 -1.38
CA HIS A 780 -12.20 -16.82 -1.92
C HIS A 780 -12.27 -16.72 -3.46
N LEU A 781 -11.15 -16.87 -4.19
CA LEU A 781 -11.08 -16.65 -5.64
C LEU A 781 -10.65 -17.92 -6.41
N PRO A 782 -11.56 -18.87 -6.70
CA PRO A 782 -11.20 -20.21 -7.20
C PRO A 782 -10.46 -20.22 -8.55
N HIS A 783 -10.81 -19.34 -9.49
CA HIS A 783 -10.12 -19.24 -10.78
C HIS A 783 -8.71 -18.67 -10.66
N TYR A 784 -8.53 -17.68 -9.78
CA TYR A 784 -7.21 -17.13 -9.48
C TYR A 784 -6.33 -18.13 -8.74
N GLN A 785 -6.89 -18.92 -7.81
CA GLN A 785 -6.18 -20.03 -7.18
C GLN A 785 -5.71 -21.07 -8.18
N ALA A 786 -6.51 -21.41 -9.20
CA ALA A 786 -6.10 -22.36 -10.23
C ALA A 786 -4.88 -21.85 -11.02
N ALA A 787 -4.84 -20.55 -11.35
CA ALA A 787 -3.69 -19.93 -11.98
C ALA A 787 -2.47 -19.87 -11.05
N LEU A 788 -2.64 -19.46 -9.79
CA LEU A 788 -1.59 -19.43 -8.77
C LEU A 788 -0.99 -20.83 -8.52
N LYS A 789 -1.80 -21.88 -8.49
CA LYS A 789 -1.33 -23.27 -8.34
C LYS A 789 -0.45 -23.70 -9.53
N ARG A 790 -0.83 -23.34 -10.77
CA ARG A 790 0.01 -23.58 -11.94
C ARG A 790 1.32 -22.79 -11.85
N GLN A 791 1.25 -21.52 -11.49
CA GLN A 791 2.44 -20.67 -11.32
C GLN A 791 3.37 -21.18 -10.21
N LEU A 792 2.82 -21.67 -9.11
CA LEU A 792 3.60 -22.26 -8.04
C LEU A 792 4.29 -23.55 -8.50
N ALA A 793 3.60 -24.42 -9.24
CA ALA A 793 4.19 -25.63 -9.81
C ALA A 793 5.34 -25.29 -10.78
N ASP A 794 5.16 -24.29 -11.65
CA ASP A 794 6.20 -23.80 -12.55
C ASP A 794 7.38 -23.20 -11.79
N ALA A 795 7.12 -22.43 -10.73
CA ALA A 795 8.17 -21.84 -9.90
C ALA A 795 8.95 -22.90 -9.12
N ASP A 796 8.27 -23.93 -8.58
CA ASP A 796 8.91 -25.06 -7.90
C ASP A 796 9.75 -25.90 -8.89
N LYS A 797 9.28 -26.09 -10.13
CA LYS A 797 10.08 -26.69 -11.19
C LYS A 797 11.33 -25.85 -11.51
N ALA A 798 11.15 -24.54 -11.72
CA ALA A 798 12.26 -23.63 -12.00
C ALA A 798 13.26 -23.57 -10.83
N LEU A 799 12.81 -23.72 -9.58
CA LEU A 799 13.68 -23.83 -8.39
C LEU A 799 14.54 -25.11 -8.45
N ALA A 800 13.99 -26.23 -8.91
CA ALA A 800 14.73 -27.47 -9.08
C ALA A 800 15.75 -27.40 -10.24
N GLU A 801 15.46 -26.61 -11.27
CA GLU A 801 16.28 -26.47 -12.49
C GLU A 801 17.31 -25.31 -12.42
N VAL A 802 17.37 -24.53 -11.33
CA VAL A 802 18.28 -23.37 -11.16
C VAL A 802 19.72 -23.69 -11.56
N LYS A 803 20.23 -24.84 -11.12
CA LYS A 803 21.63 -25.21 -11.37
C LYS A 803 21.92 -25.35 -12.87
N SER A 804 21.02 -25.98 -13.63
CA SER A 804 21.18 -26.16 -15.08
C SER A 804 21.01 -24.85 -15.85
N GLU A 805 20.06 -24.00 -15.44
CA GLU A 805 19.86 -22.68 -16.07
C GLU A 805 21.09 -21.78 -15.90
N LEU A 806 21.64 -21.74 -14.67
CA LEU A 806 22.84 -20.96 -14.38
C LEU A 806 24.09 -21.49 -15.11
N ALA A 807 24.20 -22.81 -15.27
CA ALA A 807 25.28 -23.40 -16.05
C ALA A 807 25.23 -22.94 -17.52
N ALA A 808 24.03 -22.78 -18.10
CA ALA A 808 23.85 -22.24 -19.44
C ALA A 808 24.17 -20.73 -19.52
N LEU A 809 23.89 -19.95 -18.47
CA LEU A 809 24.17 -18.52 -18.41
C LEU A 809 25.62 -18.17 -18.11
N ARG A 810 26.39 -19.10 -17.53
CA ARG A 810 27.75 -18.86 -17.02
C ARG A 810 28.68 -18.18 -18.03
N PHE A 811 28.68 -18.68 -19.28
CA PHE A 811 29.54 -18.11 -20.33
C PHE A 811 29.12 -16.69 -20.69
N SER A 812 27.82 -16.44 -20.87
CA SER A 812 27.27 -15.11 -21.16
C SER A 812 27.56 -14.13 -20.03
N TRP A 813 27.39 -14.54 -18.77
CA TRP A 813 27.76 -13.74 -17.60
C TRP A 813 29.23 -13.34 -17.60
N GLN A 814 30.13 -14.29 -17.88
CA GLN A 814 31.57 -14.01 -17.91
C GLN A 814 31.94 -13.07 -19.07
N SER A 815 31.40 -13.32 -20.26
CA SER A 815 31.70 -12.50 -21.46
C SER A 815 31.13 -11.09 -21.36
N GLU A 816 29.84 -10.96 -21.05
CA GLU A 816 29.16 -9.66 -20.90
C GLU A 816 29.69 -8.92 -19.68
N GLY A 817 29.91 -9.62 -18.56
CA GLY A 817 30.44 -9.03 -17.35
C GLY A 817 31.88 -8.53 -17.48
N LEU A 818 32.72 -9.18 -18.30
CA LEU A 818 34.04 -8.64 -18.62
C LEU A 818 33.95 -7.35 -19.45
N ALA A 819 33.04 -7.30 -20.43
CA ALA A 819 32.79 -6.08 -21.20
C ALA A 819 32.26 -4.96 -20.30
N LEU A 820 31.29 -5.26 -19.42
CA LEU A 820 30.79 -4.32 -18.43
C LEU A 820 31.88 -3.86 -17.45
N LEU A 821 32.75 -4.75 -16.98
CA LEU A 821 33.85 -4.40 -16.09
C LEU A 821 34.82 -3.41 -16.75
N ASN A 822 35.17 -3.62 -18.01
CA ASN A 822 36.02 -2.70 -18.76
C ASN A 822 35.30 -1.37 -19.02
N ALA A 823 34.04 -1.42 -19.45
CA ALA A 823 33.23 -0.24 -19.70
C ALA A 823 33.05 0.62 -18.44
N LEU A 824 32.74 -0.01 -17.29
CA LEU A 824 32.66 0.69 -16.01
C LEU A 824 34.02 1.28 -15.62
N ARG A 825 35.13 0.57 -15.80
CA ARG A 825 36.46 1.09 -15.47
C ARG A 825 36.81 2.34 -16.28
N ASP A 826 36.45 2.34 -17.56
CA ASP A 826 36.75 3.41 -18.51
C ASP A 826 35.76 4.58 -18.43
N TRP A 827 34.57 4.34 -17.85
CA TRP A 827 33.45 5.28 -17.84
C TRP A 827 33.78 6.67 -17.27
N PRO A 828 34.51 6.83 -16.14
CA PRO A 828 34.92 8.16 -15.68
C PRO A 828 35.75 8.93 -16.71
N GLY A 829 36.63 8.22 -17.45
CA GLY A 829 37.42 8.79 -18.55
C GLY A 829 36.54 9.21 -19.73
N ILE A 830 35.58 8.36 -20.12
CA ILE A 830 34.59 8.67 -21.17
C ILE A 830 33.76 9.91 -20.80
N VAL A 831 33.31 9.99 -19.56
CA VAL A 831 32.56 11.14 -19.04
C VAL A 831 33.40 12.41 -19.09
N ALA A 832 34.65 12.36 -18.63
CA ALA A 832 35.56 13.50 -18.66
C ALA A 832 35.85 13.96 -20.11
N LEU A 833 36.09 13.03 -21.02
CA LEU A 833 36.26 13.29 -22.44
C LEU A 833 35.03 14.01 -23.01
N CYS A 834 33.84 13.45 -22.80
CA CYS A 834 32.58 14.02 -23.27
C CYS A 834 32.31 15.42 -22.69
N ARG A 835 32.63 15.67 -21.41
CA ARG A 835 32.54 17.01 -20.81
C ARG A 835 33.47 18.02 -21.47
N SER A 836 34.68 17.60 -21.84
CA SER A 836 35.64 18.48 -22.53
C SER A 836 35.29 18.71 -24.01
N GLN A 837 34.35 17.92 -24.57
CA GLN A 837 33.99 17.91 -25.99
C GLN A 837 32.49 18.21 -26.20
N GLN A 838 31.88 19.08 -25.37
CA GLN A 838 30.44 19.38 -25.47
C GLN A 838 30.04 19.97 -26.84
N GLU A 839 30.91 20.76 -27.48
CA GLU A 839 30.67 21.28 -28.84
C GLU A 839 30.67 20.16 -29.89
N LEU A 840 31.59 19.21 -29.80
CA LEU A 840 31.64 18.03 -30.67
C LEU A 840 30.38 17.18 -30.50
N LEU A 841 29.95 16.96 -29.25
CA LEU A 841 28.68 16.31 -28.95
C LEU A 841 27.53 17.08 -29.61
N ALA A 842 27.43 18.39 -29.44
CA ALA A 842 26.37 19.19 -30.05
C ALA A 842 26.40 19.22 -31.59
N GLY A 843 27.42 18.62 -32.24
CA GLY A 843 27.61 18.71 -33.69
C GLY A 843 28.07 20.10 -34.14
N LEU A 844 28.61 20.91 -33.22
CA LEU A 844 29.09 22.28 -33.43
C LEU A 844 30.64 22.34 -33.57
N GLY A 845 31.35 21.23 -33.32
CA GLY A 845 32.80 21.15 -33.42
C GLY A 845 33.28 20.73 -34.82
N ASP A 846 34.00 21.65 -35.47
CA ASP A 846 34.76 21.62 -36.74
C ASP A 846 34.59 20.42 -37.70
N GLU A 847 34.03 20.73 -38.87
CA GLU A 847 34.23 20.02 -40.15
C GLU A 847 35.64 20.30 -40.73
N SER A 848 36.70 20.17 -39.92
CA SER A 848 38.09 20.33 -40.38
C SER A 848 38.83 19.01 -40.53
#